data_AF-A0A6A4X096-F1
#
_entry.id   AF-A0A6A4X096-F1
#
_cell.length_a   1.000
_cell.length_b   1.000
_cell.length_c   1.000
_cell.angle_alpha   90.00
_cell.angle_beta   90.00
_cell.angle_gamma   90.00
#
_symmetry.space_group_name_H-M   'P 1'
#
loop_
_entity.id
_entity.type
_entity.pdbx_description
1 polymer ?
#
loop_
_entity_poly.entity_id
_entity_poly.type
_entity_poly.pdbx_seq_one_letter_code
_entity_poly.pdbx_strand_id
1 'polypeptide(L)'
;MSSPAGDEGRQLFERAAELASRAVAFDRSGHQEAAVYHYVQAAGALLEARKTGATIAHLEKRANDYLSRAEQLSEKAAKAVPLHAPAADGRAEMERVFFLMSQALDEDEAGNAREALQLYGQAVELCLEANKKFPSPRFTEAAEQALGRAERLKASLGASLESLPPPLPELDDLPELELEEPSAPPAETPPPPAGRASGGGGTARPPARSPRNDKAPLHRGFSSGLLVSGSDAYTKDELRVLAATSRINDNVYVPFMAADLRERFASPLPFTDRAGPLALSPKQRRDFSRWARPEELSDQPCMIQKIDCFSIKQTCISDCSFVASLAVSALYEKRFNKPLITSIIYPRNRNNQPVYNPCGKYMVRLHINGVPRKVVIDDQLPVDRHGRLLCSYSADRRELWVSLLEKAYMKVMGGYDFPGSNSNIDLYALTGWIPERQSIRPGDAEFNADALFRRLHDCHQKGQVLITVATGEMSEQAADRAGLVPTHAYAVLDIREVQGQRLLLLKNPWSHLRWKGNFSEMDQRHWTPSLRAALSYDPQSAQQFDNGVFWIDYESLCRFFDVFYMSWNPQLFSHTFCHHQTWLAGQGPIRDMYNIGENPQYRLEVRGPTVVWVLLSRHITEIEDFRNNKEYITVAVYRTDGSRVYYPSKRGGRGPRAGPTAPVSTTPVRGEGGVPGLDRRLPCLLPQ
;
A
#
# COMPACT_ATOMS: atom_id res chain seq x y z
N MET A 1 -55.64 32.66 -10.84
CA MET A 1 -54.18 32.83 -10.76
C MET A 1 -53.65 31.76 -9.82
N SER A 2 -53.12 30.67 -10.37
CA SER A 2 -52.49 29.59 -9.63
C SER A 2 -51.20 30.11 -8.97
N SER A 3 -50.97 29.76 -7.71
CA SER A 3 -49.72 30.09 -7.00
C SER A 3 -48.50 29.48 -7.73
N PRO A 4 -47.37 30.18 -7.88
CA PRO A 4 -46.16 29.64 -8.50
C PRO A 4 -45.65 28.35 -7.84
N ALA A 5 -45.93 28.13 -6.55
CA ALA A 5 -45.62 26.87 -5.85
C ALA A 5 -46.44 25.65 -6.38
N GLY A 6 -47.64 25.90 -6.94
CA GLY A 6 -48.51 24.84 -7.46
C GLY A 6 -48.10 24.33 -8.84
N ASP A 7 -47.41 25.15 -9.64
CA ASP A 7 -46.93 24.77 -10.99
C ASP A 7 -45.64 23.95 -10.90
N GLU A 8 -44.74 24.30 -9.98
CA GLU A 8 -43.51 23.54 -9.71
C GLU A 8 -43.82 22.13 -9.18
N GLY A 9 -44.78 22.00 -8.26
CA GLY A 9 -45.25 20.70 -7.78
C GLY A 9 -45.89 19.82 -8.87
N ARG A 10 -46.54 20.43 -9.87
CA ARG A 10 -47.08 19.69 -11.04
C ARG A 10 -46.00 19.21 -11.98
N GLN A 11 -45.00 20.04 -12.28
CA GLN A 11 -43.86 19.65 -13.13
C GLN A 11 -43.05 18.51 -12.51
N LEU A 12 -42.83 18.55 -11.19
CA LEU A 12 -42.16 17.47 -10.45
C LEU A 12 -42.98 16.18 -10.47
N PHE A 13 -44.31 16.26 -10.43
CA PHE A 13 -45.18 15.10 -10.55
C PHE A 13 -45.18 14.48 -11.96
N GLU A 14 -45.21 15.31 -13.01
CA GLU A 14 -45.09 14.84 -14.40
C GLU A 14 -43.74 14.19 -14.66
N ARG A 15 -42.66 14.78 -14.12
CA ARG A 15 -41.31 14.20 -14.15
C ARG A 15 -41.25 12.86 -13.43
N ALA A 16 -41.88 12.75 -12.26
CA ALA A 16 -41.98 11.49 -11.53
C ALA A 16 -42.74 10.43 -12.32
N ALA A 17 -43.81 10.79 -13.04
CA ALA A 17 -44.58 9.87 -13.87
C ALA A 17 -43.78 9.36 -15.08
N GLU A 18 -42.99 10.24 -15.71
CA GLU A 18 -42.09 9.86 -16.81
C GLU A 18 -41.00 8.90 -16.33
N LEU A 19 -40.35 9.22 -15.20
CA LEU A 19 -39.31 8.39 -14.59
C LEU A 19 -39.86 7.04 -14.13
N ALA A 20 -41.05 7.01 -13.53
CA ALA A 20 -41.71 5.77 -13.13
C ALA A 20 -42.07 4.89 -14.35
N SER A 21 -42.49 5.51 -15.46
CA SER A 21 -42.80 4.77 -16.69
C SER A 21 -41.54 4.14 -17.30
N ARG A 22 -40.42 4.86 -17.29
CA ARG A 22 -39.10 4.32 -17.69
C ARG A 22 -38.62 3.22 -16.74
N ALA A 23 -38.80 3.40 -15.43
CA ALA A 23 -38.44 2.41 -14.42
C ALA A 23 -39.19 1.09 -14.64
N VAL A 24 -40.50 1.15 -14.89
CA VAL A 24 -41.34 -0.03 -15.19
C VAL A 24 -40.92 -0.69 -16.50
N ALA A 25 -40.53 0.09 -17.52
CA ALA A 25 -40.03 -0.46 -18.78
C ALA A 25 -38.70 -1.21 -18.59
N PHE A 26 -37.76 -0.65 -17.83
CA PHE A 26 -36.50 -1.31 -17.48
C PHE A 26 -36.70 -2.54 -16.57
N ASP A 27 -37.63 -2.49 -15.62
CA ASP A 27 -38.01 -3.61 -14.75
C ASP A 27 -38.57 -4.78 -15.59
N ARG A 28 -39.49 -4.49 -16.53
CA ARG A 28 -40.06 -5.49 -17.44
C ARG A 28 -39.08 -6.06 -18.45
N SER A 29 -38.09 -5.27 -18.88
CA SER A 29 -37.06 -5.69 -19.84
C SER A 29 -35.82 -6.31 -19.19
N GLY A 30 -35.82 -6.51 -17.86
CA GLY A 30 -34.74 -7.20 -17.15
C GLY A 30 -33.48 -6.35 -16.85
N HIS A 31 -33.50 -5.05 -17.17
CA HIS A 31 -32.37 -4.13 -16.91
C HIS A 31 -32.45 -3.59 -15.48
N GLN A 32 -32.10 -4.44 -14.50
CA GLN A 32 -32.34 -4.20 -13.07
C GLN A 32 -31.66 -2.94 -12.53
N GLU A 33 -30.40 -2.66 -12.88
CA GLU A 33 -29.69 -1.45 -12.41
C GLU A 33 -30.33 -0.16 -12.94
N ALA A 34 -30.71 -0.14 -14.23
CA ALA A 34 -31.42 0.97 -14.83
C ALA A 34 -32.82 1.16 -14.22
N ALA A 35 -33.51 0.07 -13.91
CA ALA A 35 -34.82 0.09 -13.23
C ALA A 35 -34.71 0.69 -11.81
N VAL A 36 -33.72 0.23 -11.02
CA VAL A 36 -33.45 0.75 -9.66
C VAL A 36 -33.17 2.25 -9.71
N TYR A 37 -32.30 2.70 -10.61
CA TYR A 37 -32.00 4.12 -10.78
C TYR A 37 -33.27 4.95 -11.04
N HIS A 38 -34.10 4.54 -12.00
CA HIS A 38 -35.30 5.30 -12.37
C HIS A 38 -36.40 5.23 -11.29
N TYR A 39 -36.53 4.14 -10.54
CA TYR A 39 -37.46 4.05 -9.41
C TYR A 39 -37.06 4.98 -8.26
N VAL A 40 -35.77 5.07 -7.92
CA VAL A 40 -35.26 5.97 -6.88
C VAL A 40 -35.46 7.44 -7.30
N GLN A 41 -35.19 7.78 -8.57
CA GLN A 41 -35.41 9.12 -9.10
C GLN A 41 -36.91 9.49 -9.13
N ALA A 42 -37.80 8.56 -9.49
CA ALA A 42 -39.24 8.77 -9.45
C ALA A 42 -39.73 9.01 -8.00
N ALA A 43 -39.23 8.25 -7.03
CA ALA A 43 -39.56 8.44 -5.62
C ALA A 43 -39.07 9.79 -5.08
N GLY A 44 -37.85 10.20 -5.44
CA GLY A 44 -37.28 11.50 -5.08
C GLY A 44 -38.13 12.66 -5.59
N ALA A 45 -38.53 12.62 -6.87
CA ALA A 45 -39.38 13.63 -7.48
C ALA A 45 -40.77 13.72 -6.81
N LEU A 46 -41.36 12.59 -6.37
CA LEU A 46 -42.63 12.59 -5.62
C LEU A 46 -42.49 13.18 -4.21
N LEU A 47 -41.37 12.93 -3.52
CA LEU A 47 -41.10 13.48 -2.20
C LEU A 47 -40.81 14.99 -2.25
N GLU A 48 -40.19 15.46 -3.33
CA GLU A 48 -40.00 16.90 -3.58
C GLU A 48 -41.29 17.61 -3.97
N ALA A 49 -42.13 17.00 -4.83
CA ALA A 49 -43.45 17.53 -5.16
C ALA A 49 -44.35 17.72 -3.93
N ARG A 50 -44.19 16.87 -2.91
CA ARG A 50 -44.87 17.03 -1.61
C ARG A 50 -44.36 18.25 -0.84
N LYS A 51 -43.04 18.47 -0.82
CA LYS A 51 -42.41 19.59 -0.09
C LYS A 51 -42.80 20.94 -0.69
N THR A 52 -43.07 21.00 -1.99
CA THR A 52 -43.57 22.20 -2.68
C THR A 52 -45.08 22.44 -2.52
N GLY A 53 -45.79 21.57 -1.78
CA GLY A 53 -47.19 21.76 -1.42
C GLY A 53 -48.19 21.20 -2.43
N ALA A 54 -47.77 20.30 -3.33
CA ALA A 54 -48.69 19.65 -4.27
C ALA A 54 -49.73 18.81 -3.53
N THR A 55 -51.02 19.17 -3.64
CA THR A 55 -52.18 18.44 -3.11
C THR A 55 -52.54 17.24 -3.99
N ILE A 56 -51.57 16.38 -4.28
CA ILE A 56 -51.79 15.13 -4.99
C ILE A 56 -51.89 14.01 -3.95
N ALA A 57 -52.99 13.27 -3.97
CA ALA A 57 -53.25 12.23 -2.98
C ALA A 57 -52.20 11.09 -3.07
N HIS A 58 -51.76 10.60 -1.91
CA HIS A 58 -50.92 9.41 -1.75
C HIS A 58 -49.51 9.48 -2.37
N LEU A 59 -48.92 10.68 -2.54
CA LEU A 59 -47.54 10.85 -3.02
C LEU A 59 -46.52 10.06 -2.17
N GLU A 60 -46.64 10.12 -0.84
CA GLU A 60 -45.76 9.43 0.10
C GLU A 60 -45.87 7.90 -0.03
N LYS A 61 -47.10 7.39 -0.18
CA LYS A 61 -47.33 5.96 -0.40
C LYS A 61 -46.68 5.51 -1.72
N ARG A 62 -46.87 6.26 -2.81
CA ARG A 62 -46.28 5.94 -4.12
C ARG A 62 -44.74 6.03 -4.11
N ALA A 63 -44.18 7.01 -3.43
CA ALA A 63 -42.72 7.13 -3.27
C ALA A 63 -42.17 5.92 -2.49
N ASN A 64 -42.83 5.53 -1.41
CA ASN A 64 -42.45 4.34 -0.63
C ASN A 64 -42.62 3.05 -1.43
N ASP A 65 -43.65 2.93 -2.27
CA ASP A 65 -43.85 1.78 -3.15
C ASP A 65 -42.70 1.67 -4.19
N TYR A 66 -42.23 2.80 -4.74
CA TYR A 66 -41.07 2.82 -5.66
C TYR A 66 -39.75 2.53 -4.96
N LEU A 67 -39.52 3.05 -3.76
CA LEU A 67 -38.34 2.72 -2.96
C LEU A 67 -38.34 1.25 -2.55
N SER A 68 -39.48 0.72 -2.08
CA SER A 68 -39.64 -0.70 -1.78
C SER A 68 -39.39 -1.58 -3.00
N ARG A 69 -39.81 -1.15 -4.20
CA ARG A 69 -39.55 -1.89 -5.43
C ARG A 69 -38.08 -1.80 -5.84
N ALA A 70 -37.44 -0.65 -5.69
CA ALA A 70 -36.01 -0.46 -5.93
C ALA A 70 -35.15 -1.31 -4.97
N GLU A 71 -35.51 -1.37 -3.70
CA GLU A 71 -34.91 -2.25 -2.70
C GLU A 71 -35.12 -3.72 -3.05
N GLN A 72 -36.34 -4.12 -3.42
CA GLN A 72 -36.60 -5.49 -3.87
C GLN A 72 -35.80 -5.85 -5.13
N LEU A 73 -35.64 -4.92 -6.09
CA LEU A 73 -34.84 -5.14 -7.29
C LEU A 73 -33.34 -5.15 -7.00
N SER A 74 -32.87 -4.34 -6.05
CA SER A 74 -31.48 -4.33 -5.59
C SER A 74 -31.15 -5.59 -4.79
N GLU A 75 -32.06 -6.02 -3.91
CA GLU A 75 -31.97 -7.30 -3.22
C GLU A 75 -32.10 -8.47 -4.19
N LYS A 76 -32.96 -8.38 -5.21
CA LYS A 76 -33.08 -9.41 -6.24
C LYS A 76 -31.83 -9.45 -7.10
N ALA A 77 -31.20 -8.33 -7.43
CA ALA A 77 -29.90 -8.30 -8.09
C ALA A 77 -28.81 -8.90 -7.18
N ALA A 78 -28.83 -8.58 -5.89
CA ALA A 78 -27.91 -9.15 -4.90
C ALA A 78 -28.14 -10.65 -4.61
N LYS A 79 -29.39 -11.14 -4.75
CA LYS A 79 -29.81 -12.54 -4.60
C LYS A 79 -29.72 -13.33 -5.92
N ALA A 80 -29.73 -12.64 -7.07
CA ALA A 80 -29.65 -13.22 -8.41
C ALA A 80 -28.20 -13.28 -8.94
N VAL A 81 -27.22 -12.74 -8.21
CA VAL A 81 -25.86 -13.27 -8.28
C VAL A 81 -25.93 -14.64 -7.59
N PRO A 82 -25.89 -15.76 -8.33
CA PRO A 82 -25.76 -17.05 -7.69
C PRO A 82 -24.49 -16.99 -6.83
N LEU A 83 -24.41 -17.77 -5.74
CA LEU A 83 -23.10 -18.27 -5.34
C LEU A 83 -22.51 -18.86 -6.61
N HIS A 84 -21.47 -18.25 -7.18
CA HIS A 84 -20.80 -18.80 -8.35
C HIS A 84 -20.34 -20.18 -7.92
N ALA A 85 -21.03 -21.21 -8.44
CA ALA A 85 -20.52 -22.56 -8.34
C ALA A 85 -19.16 -22.55 -9.04
N PRO A 86 -18.15 -23.28 -8.53
CA PRO A 86 -16.89 -23.43 -9.25
C PRO A 86 -17.22 -23.81 -10.70
N ALA A 87 -16.65 -23.06 -11.64
CA ALA A 87 -16.99 -23.13 -13.05
C ALA A 87 -17.04 -24.60 -13.52
N ALA A 88 -18.25 -25.13 -13.71
CA ALA A 88 -18.47 -26.54 -14.01
C ALA A 88 -18.06 -26.92 -15.45
N ASP A 89 -17.45 -25.99 -16.17
CA ASP A 89 -17.07 -26.04 -17.59
C ASP A 89 -15.53 -26.06 -17.81
N GLY A 90 -14.73 -26.16 -16.75
CA GLY A 90 -13.26 -26.18 -16.84
C GLY A 90 -12.62 -24.83 -17.16
N ARG A 91 -13.36 -23.72 -17.03
CA ARG A 91 -12.85 -22.38 -17.34
C ARG A 91 -11.61 -21.99 -16.52
N ALA A 92 -11.60 -22.28 -15.22
CA ALA A 92 -10.48 -21.95 -14.33
C ALA A 92 -9.21 -22.75 -14.68
N GLU A 93 -9.35 -24.01 -15.09
CA GLU A 93 -8.28 -24.82 -15.67
C GLU A 93 -7.75 -24.17 -16.95
N MET A 94 -8.64 -23.71 -17.83
CA MET A 94 -8.25 -23.08 -19.09
C MET A 94 -7.49 -21.76 -18.87
N GLU A 95 -7.92 -20.92 -17.93
CA GLU A 95 -7.22 -19.68 -17.58
C GLU A 95 -5.82 -19.97 -17.01
N ARG A 96 -5.64 -21.02 -16.20
CA ARG A 96 -4.33 -21.49 -15.74
C ARG A 96 -3.45 -21.98 -16.88
N VAL A 97 -4.00 -22.77 -17.81
CA VAL A 97 -3.29 -23.20 -19.03
C VAL A 97 -2.79 -21.99 -19.81
N PHE A 98 -3.65 -21.01 -20.08
CA PHE A 98 -3.25 -19.81 -20.82
C PHE A 98 -2.17 -19.01 -20.09
N PHE A 99 -2.26 -18.89 -18.76
CA PHE A 99 -1.23 -18.23 -17.96
C PHE A 99 0.12 -18.96 -18.04
N LEU A 100 0.12 -20.29 -17.88
CA LEU A 100 1.31 -21.14 -18.05
C LEU A 100 1.92 -20.99 -19.45
N MET A 101 1.10 -21.02 -20.50
CA MET A 101 1.56 -20.86 -21.88
C MET A 101 2.15 -19.47 -22.14
N SER A 102 1.54 -18.41 -21.60
CA SER A 102 2.07 -17.05 -21.72
C SER A 102 3.44 -16.92 -21.06
N GLN A 103 3.60 -17.49 -19.86
CA GLN A 103 4.88 -17.48 -19.15
C GLN A 103 5.93 -18.33 -19.88
N ALA A 104 5.55 -19.49 -20.43
CA ALA A 104 6.44 -20.31 -21.23
C ALA A 104 6.94 -19.54 -22.47
N LEU A 105 6.06 -18.79 -23.13
CA LEU A 105 6.41 -17.96 -24.28
C LEU A 105 7.34 -16.80 -23.90
N ASP A 106 7.10 -16.15 -22.75
CA ASP A 106 7.97 -15.10 -22.23
C ASP A 106 9.40 -15.62 -21.99
N GLU A 107 9.54 -16.82 -21.40
CA GLU A 107 10.85 -17.45 -21.17
C GLU A 107 11.52 -17.94 -22.47
N ASP A 108 10.74 -18.43 -23.44
CA ASP A 108 11.22 -18.86 -24.76
C ASP A 108 11.81 -17.66 -25.51
N GLU A 109 11.07 -16.55 -25.58
CA GLU A 109 11.55 -15.31 -26.21
C GLU A 109 12.72 -14.66 -25.47
N ALA A 110 12.80 -14.82 -24.14
CA ALA A 110 13.94 -14.39 -23.34
C ALA A 110 15.19 -15.27 -23.54
N GLY A 111 15.09 -16.38 -24.29
CA GLY A 111 16.18 -17.32 -24.54
C GLY A 111 16.43 -18.31 -23.40
N ASN A 112 15.57 -18.36 -22.39
CA ASN A 112 15.67 -19.27 -21.25
C ASN A 112 15.05 -20.63 -21.58
N ALA A 113 15.65 -21.32 -22.56
CA ALA A 113 15.04 -22.48 -23.20
C ALA A 113 14.69 -23.63 -22.23
N ARG A 114 15.50 -23.86 -21.19
CA ARG A 114 15.22 -24.90 -20.17
C ARG A 114 13.95 -24.59 -19.36
N GLU A 115 13.77 -23.34 -18.97
CA GLU A 115 12.62 -22.87 -18.19
C GLU A 115 11.35 -22.93 -19.04
N ALA A 116 11.43 -22.45 -20.28
CA ALA A 116 10.34 -22.49 -21.25
C ALA A 116 9.86 -23.93 -21.52
N LEU A 117 10.79 -24.88 -21.71
CA LEU A 117 10.45 -26.30 -21.88
C LEU A 117 9.69 -26.87 -20.67
N GLN A 118 10.11 -26.52 -19.46
CA GLN A 118 9.44 -26.97 -18.24
C GLN A 118 8.01 -26.42 -18.15
N LEU A 119 7.81 -25.13 -18.44
CA LEU A 119 6.49 -24.50 -18.41
C LEU A 119 5.56 -25.05 -19.51
N TYR A 120 6.08 -25.29 -20.72
CA TYR A 120 5.30 -25.95 -21.77
C TYR A 120 4.90 -27.38 -21.39
N GLY A 121 5.81 -28.15 -20.78
CA GLY A 121 5.49 -29.50 -20.27
C GLY A 121 4.37 -29.47 -19.23
N GLN A 122 4.45 -28.56 -18.25
CA GLN A 122 3.41 -28.36 -17.24
C GLN A 122 2.07 -27.93 -17.84
N ALA A 123 2.08 -27.08 -18.87
CA ALA A 123 0.87 -26.70 -19.59
C ALA A 123 0.21 -27.91 -20.27
N VAL A 124 0.99 -28.79 -20.91
CA VAL A 124 0.49 -30.02 -21.53
C VAL A 124 -0.11 -30.97 -20.49
N GLU A 125 0.58 -31.20 -19.37
CA GLU A 125 0.08 -32.03 -18.27
C GLU A 125 -1.26 -31.49 -17.74
N LEU A 126 -1.33 -30.18 -17.48
CA LEU A 126 -2.55 -29.54 -17.02
C LEU A 126 -3.69 -29.66 -18.04
N CYS A 127 -3.43 -29.49 -19.33
CA CYS A 127 -4.42 -29.70 -20.39
C CYS A 127 -4.96 -31.14 -20.38
N LEU A 128 -4.08 -32.14 -20.24
CA LEU A 128 -4.48 -33.55 -20.22
C LEU A 128 -5.32 -33.89 -18.99
N GLU A 129 -4.96 -33.37 -17.82
CA GLU A 129 -5.74 -33.55 -16.59
C GLU A 129 -7.08 -32.82 -16.64
N ALA A 130 -7.09 -31.58 -17.12
CA ALA A 130 -8.30 -30.79 -17.28
C ALA A 130 -9.26 -31.45 -18.27
N ASN A 131 -8.76 -31.95 -19.41
CA ASN A 131 -9.57 -32.63 -20.42
C ASN A 131 -10.18 -33.96 -19.92
N LYS A 132 -9.53 -34.65 -18.97
CA LYS A 132 -10.12 -35.82 -18.29
C LYS A 132 -11.32 -35.44 -17.42
N LYS A 133 -11.26 -34.29 -16.76
CA LYS A 133 -12.32 -33.78 -15.87
C LYS A 133 -13.43 -33.06 -16.66
N PHE A 134 -13.04 -32.31 -17.68
CA PHE A 134 -13.88 -31.43 -18.49
C PHE A 134 -13.52 -31.62 -19.97
N PRO A 135 -14.07 -32.64 -20.64
CA PRO A 135 -13.73 -32.92 -22.04
C PRO A 135 -14.03 -31.73 -22.96
N SER A 136 -13.01 -31.19 -23.63
CA SER A 136 -13.13 -30.03 -24.51
C SER A 136 -12.02 -30.01 -25.57
N PRO A 137 -12.35 -29.72 -26.85
CA PRO A 137 -11.34 -29.61 -27.91
C PRO A 137 -10.31 -28.51 -27.63
N ARG A 138 -10.67 -27.48 -26.85
CA ARG A 138 -9.78 -26.37 -26.49
C ARG A 138 -8.55 -26.84 -25.70
N PHE A 139 -8.71 -27.83 -24.81
CA PHE A 139 -7.58 -28.38 -24.05
C PHE A 139 -6.64 -29.17 -24.96
N THR A 140 -7.20 -29.94 -25.90
CA THR A 140 -6.41 -30.69 -26.89
C THR A 140 -5.61 -29.74 -27.79
N GLU A 141 -6.26 -28.71 -28.34
CA GLU A 141 -5.60 -27.70 -29.19
C GLU A 141 -4.48 -26.98 -28.43
N ALA A 142 -4.72 -26.57 -27.18
CA ALA A 142 -3.70 -25.92 -26.36
C ALA A 142 -2.52 -26.85 -26.03
N ALA A 143 -2.78 -28.13 -25.76
CA ALA A 143 -1.74 -29.13 -25.55
C ALA A 143 -0.88 -29.33 -26.80
N GLU A 144 -1.50 -29.43 -27.97
CA GLU A 144 -0.79 -29.57 -29.26
C GLU A 144 0.07 -28.33 -29.56
N GLN A 145 -0.45 -27.13 -29.29
CA GLN A 145 0.31 -25.89 -29.46
C GLN A 145 1.53 -25.82 -28.53
N ALA A 146 1.35 -26.14 -27.25
CA ALA A 146 2.42 -26.17 -26.27
C ALA A 146 3.49 -27.22 -26.63
N LEU A 147 3.07 -28.43 -27.02
CA LEU A 147 3.95 -29.51 -27.44
C LEU A 147 4.74 -29.12 -28.70
N GLY A 148 4.07 -28.63 -29.74
CA GLY A 148 4.72 -28.23 -30.99
C GLY A 148 5.71 -27.09 -30.79
N ARG A 149 5.49 -26.19 -29.83
CA ARG A 149 6.46 -25.15 -29.47
C ARG A 149 7.65 -25.73 -28.69
N ALA A 150 7.40 -26.61 -27.72
CA ALA A 150 8.44 -27.30 -26.97
C ALA A 150 9.35 -28.14 -27.88
N GLU A 151 8.80 -28.83 -28.88
CA GLU A 151 9.57 -29.61 -29.86
C GLU A 151 10.47 -28.72 -30.72
N ARG A 152 9.97 -27.58 -31.21
CA ARG A 152 10.78 -26.60 -31.95
C ARG A 152 11.93 -26.05 -31.11
N LEU A 153 11.66 -25.76 -29.85
CA LEU A 153 12.66 -25.28 -28.89
C LEU A 153 13.70 -26.37 -28.55
N LYS A 154 13.28 -27.62 -28.44
CA LYS A 154 14.18 -28.77 -28.26
C LYS A 154 15.05 -29.01 -29.50
N ALA A 155 14.49 -28.82 -30.71
CA ALA A 155 15.23 -28.93 -31.95
C ALA A 155 16.28 -27.80 -32.11
N SER A 156 15.96 -26.57 -31.70
CA SER A 156 16.92 -25.46 -31.73
C SER A 156 18.05 -25.64 -30.69
N LEU A 157 17.74 -26.21 -29.52
CA LEU A 157 18.74 -26.63 -28.53
C LEU A 157 19.60 -27.79 -29.03
N GLY A 158 19.00 -28.76 -29.72
CA GLY A 158 19.67 -29.90 -30.36
C GLY A 158 20.67 -29.47 -31.44
N ALA A 159 20.42 -28.36 -32.13
CA ALA A 159 21.34 -27.77 -33.10
C ALA A 159 22.50 -26.98 -32.45
N SER A 160 22.42 -26.63 -31.16
CA SER A 160 23.41 -25.81 -30.44
C SER A 160 24.41 -26.62 -29.60
N LEU A 161 24.34 -27.95 -29.67
CA LEU A 161 25.11 -28.88 -28.82
C LEU A 161 26.56 -29.15 -29.26
N GLU A 162 27.05 -28.56 -30.35
CA GLU A 162 28.46 -28.66 -30.78
C GLU A 162 29.41 -27.62 -30.14
N SER A 163 28.97 -26.75 -29.22
CA SER A 163 29.84 -25.67 -28.71
C SER A 163 29.82 -25.36 -27.20
N LEU A 164 29.33 -26.24 -26.33
CA LEU A 164 29.33 -25.96 -24.88
C LEU A 164 30.28 -26.89 -24.07
N PRO A 165 31.04 -26.33 -23.10
CA PRO A 165 31.87 -27.13 -22.18
C PRO A 165 31.01 -27.94 -21.19
N PRO A 166 31.56 -29.00 -20.58
CA PRO A 166 30.79 -29.97 -19.79
C PRO A 166 30.15 -29.36 -18.53
N PRO A 167 29.06 -29.98 -18.03
CA PRO A 167 28.31 -29.49 -16.88
C PRO A 167 29.15 -29.51 -15.60
N LEU A 168 28.92 -28.52 -14.73
CA LEU A 168 29.40 -28.55 -13.34
C LEU A 168 28.70 -29.68 -12.57
N PRO A 169 29.40 -30.33 -11.62
CA PRO A 169 28.86 -31.47 -10.86
C PRO A 169 27.62 -31.10 -10.05
N GLU A 170 26.74 -32.09 -9.88
CA GLU A 170 25.50 -31.99 -9.10
C GLU A 170 25.79 -31.83 -7.59
N LEU A 171 24.85 -31.21 -6.88
CA LEU A 171 24.96 -30.76 -5.48
C LEU A 171 25.00 -31.87 -4.42
N ASP A 172 25.14 -33.14 -4.81
CA ASP A 172 25.24 -34.28 -3.89
C ASP A 172 26.69 -34.67 -3.55
N ASP A 173 27.71 -34.05 -4.18
CA ASP A 173 29.14 -34.33 -3.95
C ASP A 173 29.89 -33.18 -3.20
N LEU A 174 29.22 -32.49 -2.27
CA LEU A 174 29.89 -31.60 -1.33
C LEU A 174 30.09 -32.32 0.01
N PRO A 175 31.34 -32.42 0.54
CA PRO A 175 31.53 -32.98 1.87
C PRO A 175 30.77 -32.14 2.90
N GLU A 176 30.06 -32.86 3.76
CA GLU A 176 29.27 -32.34 4.88
C GLU A 176 30.13 -31.39 5.71
N LEU A 177 29.78 -30.10 5.74
CA LEU A 177 30.43 -29.13 6.61
C LEU A 177 30.02 -29.43 8.06
N GLU A 178 30.83 -30.23 8.75
CA GLU A 178 30.76 -30.37 10.20
C GLU A 178 30.92 -28.99 10.84
N LEU A 179 29.86 -28.56 11.52
CA LEU A 179 29.88 -27.38 12.39
C LEU A 179 30.70 -27.74 13.64
N GLU A 180 32.00 -27.44 13.63
CA GLU A 180 32.79 -27.48 14.86
C GLU A 180 32.33 -26.36 15.81
N GLU A 181 31.96 -26.77 17.04
CA GLU A 181 31.68 -25.86 18.14
C GLU A 181 32.92 -25.05 18.53
N PRO A 182 32.77 -23.79 18.99
CA PRO A 182 33.91 -22.93 19.25
C PRO A 182 34.69 -23.38 20.49
N SER A 183 35.91 -23.88 20.27
CA SER A 183 36.91 -24.05 21.33
C SER A 183 37.55 -22.71 21.70
N ALA A 184 37.86 -22.55 23.00
CA ALA A 184 38.38 -21.35 23.64
C ALA A 184 39.71 -20.85 23.04
N PRO A 185 40.02 -19.53 23.12
CA PRO A 185 41.18 -18.96 22.44
C PRO A 185 42.49 -19.34 23.14
N PRO A 186 43.57 -19.70 22.42
CA PRO A 186 44.90 -19.81 23.00
C PRO A 186 45.61 -18.45 22.99
N ALA A 187 46.51 -18.30 23.98
CA ALA A 187 47.21 -17.10 24.38
C ALA A 187 48.18 -16.52 23.32
N GLU A 188 48.36 -15.20 23.42
CA GLU A 188 49.28 -14.37 22.65
C GLU A 188 50.75 -14.82 22.77
N THR A 189 51.46 -14.80 21.64
CA THR A 189 52.94 -14.66 21.62
C THR A 189 53.36 -13.63 20.56
N PRO A 190 54.44 -12.85 20.81
CA PRO A 190 54.72 -11.60 20.09
C PRO A 190 55.55 -11.81 18.80
N PRO A 191 55.62 -10.82 17.88
CA PRO A 191 56.31 -10.98 16.60
C PRO A 191 57.81 -10.65 16.70
N PRO A 192 58.68 -11.26 15.86
CA PRO A 192 60.04 -10.77 15.63
C PRO A 192 60.11 -9.81 14.42
N PRO A 193 61.22 -9.08 14.24
CA PRO A 193 61.19 -7.72 13.71
C PRO A 193 61.52 -7.60 12.21
N ALA A 194 61.29 -6.38 11.72
CA ALA A 194 61.47 -5.91 10.34
C ALA A 194 62.90 -6.06 9.79
N GLY A 195 62.99 -6.51 8.53
CA GLY A 195 64.19 -6.50 7.70
C GLY A 195 63.96 -5.68 6.41
N ARG A 196 64.95 -4.83 6.08
CA ARG A 196 64.95 -3.80 5.04
C ARG A 196 65.01 -4.31 3.59
N ALA A 197 64.54 -3.42 2.72
CA ALA A 197 64.57 -3.34 1.25
C ALA A 197 65.83 -3.82 0.50
N SER A 198 65.62 -4.34 -0.72
CA SER A 198 66.16 -3.76 -1.98
C SER A 198 65.76 -4.55 -3.24
N GLY A 199 65.32 -3.84 -4.29
CA GLY A 199 65.84 -4.00 -5.67
C GLY A 199 65.16 -4.94 -6.67
N GLY A 200 64.44 -4.35 -7.63
CA GLY A 200 64.66 -4.54 -9.08
C GLY A 200 64.08 -5.76 -9.82
N GLY A 201 63.40 -5.49 -10.93
CA GLY A 201 63.24 -6.45 -12.05
C GLY A 201 61.81 -6.65 -12.53
N GLY A 202 61.45 -6.01 -13.64
CA GLY A 202 60.16 -6.23 -14.31
C GLY A 202 60.14 -7.49 -15.16
N THR A 203 59.00 -8.17 -15.19
CA THR A 203 58.56 -9.03 -16.30
C THR A 203 57.03 -9.06 -16.37
N ALA A 204 56.53 -9.16 -17.60
CA ALA A 204 55.15 -9.02 -18.03
C ALA A 204 54.12 -9.89 -17.28
N ARG A 205 52.95 -9.30 -17.02
CA ARG A 205 51.78 -9.90 -16.39
C ARG A 205 50.88 -10.51 -17.48
N PRO A 206 50.51 -11.81 -17.43
CA PRO A 206 49.45 -12.34 -18.29
C PRO A 206 48.08 -11.83 -17.80
N PRO A 207 47.06 -11.69 -18.66
CA PRO A 207 45.76 -11.20 -18.23
C PRO A 207 45.10 -12.25 -17.32
N ALA A 208 44.93 -11.89 -16.06
CA ALA A 208 44.15 -12.66 -15.10
C ALA A 208 42.68 -12.66 -15.54
N ARG A 209 42.16 -13.85 -15.85
CA ARG A 209 40.71 -14.10 -15.94
C ARG A 209 40.07 -13.68 -14.61
N SER A 210 39.11 -12.75 -14.68
CA SER A 210 38.24 -12.42 -13.57
C SER A 210 37.42 -13.66 -13.17
N PRO A 211 37.42 -14.07 -11.89
CA PRO A 211 36.47 -15.08 -11.43
C PRO A 211 35.06 -14.48 -11.51
N ARG A 212 34.16 -15.19 -12.20
CA ARG A 212 32.73 -14.89 -12.22
C ARG A 212 32.22 -14.94 -10.78
N ASN A 213 31.81 -13.79 -10.27
CA ASN A 213 31.22 -13.68 -8.96
C ASN A 213 29.72 -14.01 -9.10
N ASP A 214 29.36 -15.30 -9.02
CA ASP A 214 28.00 -15.83 -9.19
C ASP A 214 27.05 -15.51 -8.00
N LYS A 215 27.32 -14.46 -7.23
CA LYS A 215 26.44 -14.01 -6.15
C LYS A 215 25.62 -12.82 -6.63
N ALA A 216 24.31 -13.05 -6.83
CA ALA A 216 23.36 -11.98 -7.11
C ALA A 216 23.47 -10.90 -6.01
N PRO A 217 23.73 -9.62 -6.36
CA PRO A 217 23.96 -8.58 -5.37
C PRO A 217 22.68 -8.30 -4.56
N LEU A 218 22.84 -8.23 -3.24
CA LEU A 218 21.83 -7.70 -2.32
C LEU A 218 21.78 -6.18 -2.51
N HIS A 219 20.81 -5.67 -3.25
CA HIS A 219 20.66 -4.22 -3.46
C HIS A 219 19.95 -3.56 -2.27
N ARG A 220 20.54 -2.47 -1.76
CA ARG A 220 19.96 -1.56 -0.73
C ARG A 220 18.80 -0.70 -1.26
N GLY A 221 17.93 -1.18 -2.17
CA GLY A 221 16.89 -0.35 -2.84
C GLY A 221 16.15 0.59 -1.87
N PHE A 222 15.90 1.88 -2.14
CA PHE A 222 15.36 2.50 -3.37
C PHE A 222 15.83 3.95 -3.59
N SER A 223 16.12 4.28 -4.86
CA SER A 223 15.67 5.44 -5.65
C SER A 223 16.64 5.59 -6.82
N SER A 224 16.18 5.37 -8.05
CA SER A 224 16.97 5.70 -9.24
C SER A 224 17.28 7.20 -9.20
N GLY A 225 18.52 7.55 -8.85
CA GLY A 225 18.98 8.93 -8.72
C GLY A 225 19.55 9.34 -7.36
N LEU A 226 19.44 8.53 -6.30
CA LEU A 226 20.12 8.82 -5.02
C LEU A 226 21.56 8.30 -5.03
N LEU A 227 22.50 9.13 -4.59
CA LEU A 227 23.89 8.73 -4.37
C LEU A 227 24.01 8.04 -3.00
N VAL A 228 24.20 6.72 -3.01
CA VAL A 228 24.50 5.96 -1.79
C VAL A 228 25.90 6.33 -1.34
N SER A 229 26.02 6.87 -0.13
CA SER A 229 27.33 7.13 0.47
C SER A 229 27.87 5.83 1.07
N GLY A 230 29.04 5.35 0.66
CA GLY A 230 29.64 4.10 1.19
C GLY A 230 29.53 2.90 0.24
N SER A 231 29.50 1.68 0.78
CA SER A 231 29.41 0.42 0.01
C SER A 231 27.95 0.07 -0.30
N ASP A 232 27.69 -0.36 -1.55
CA ASP A 232 26.38 -0.88 -1.95
C ASP A 232 26.03 -2.23 -1.31
N ALA A 233 27.05 -2.98 -0.88
CA ALA A 233 26.89 -4.27 -0.22
C ALA A 233 26.72 -4.13 1.30
N TYR A 234 25.90 -5.01 1.90
CA TYR A 234 25.77 -5.14 3.35
C TYR A 234 27.04 -5.75 3.97
N THR A 235 27.40 -5.24 5.14
CA THR A 235 28.45 -5.83 6.00
C THR A 235 27.99 -7.16 6.61
N LYS A 236 28.93 -7.97 7.11
CA LYS A 236 28.60 -9.24 7.78
C LYS A 236 27.70 -9.05 9.00
N ASP A 237 27.87 -7.96 9.74
CA ASP A 237 27.03 -7.62 10.89
C ASP A 237 25.61 -7.25 10.46
N GLU A 238 25.47 -6.38 9.45
CA GLU A 238 24.15 -6.04 8.89
C GLU A 238 23.42 -7.28 8.37
N LEU A 239 24.12 -8.19 7.69
CA LEU A 239 23.54 -9.46 7.24
C LEU A 239 23.05 -10.31 8.41
N ARG A 240 23.78 -10.37 9.53
CA ARG A 240 23.34 -11.06 10.75
C ARG A 240 22.08 -10.42 11.33
N VAL A 241 22.02 -9.09 11.41
CA VAL A 241 20.82 -8.36 11.88
C VAL A 241 19.63 -8.64 10.95
N LEU A 242 19.81 -8.50 9.64
CA LEU A 242 18.76 -8.72 8.65
C LEU A 242 18.28 -10.16 8.65
N ALA A 243 19.17 -11.13 8.79
CA ALA A 243 18.81 -12.55 8.90
C ALA A 243 17.99 -12.82 10.16
N ALA A 244 18.45 -12.38 11.34
CA ALA A 244 17.74 -12.56 12.60
C ALA A 244 16.34 -11.91 12.56
N THR A 245 16.26 -10.71 12.01
CA THR A 245 15.01 -9.92 11.91
C THR A 245 14.18 -10.21 10.66
N SER A 246 14.52 -11.28 9.92
CA SER A 246 13.66 -11.81 8.85
C SER A 246 12.53 -12.67 9.40
N ARG A 247 12.65 -13.18 10.62
CA ARG A 247 11.58 -13.93 11.29
C ARG A 247 10.64 -12.94 11.98
N ILE A 248 9.42 -12.82 11.46
CA ILE A 248 8.38 -11.94 12.01
C ILE A 248 7.11 -12.77 12.19
N ASN A 249 6.56 -12.84 13.41
CA ASN A 249 5.35 -13.62 13.72
C ASN A 249 5.41 -15.05 13.17
N ASP A 250 6.50 -15.77 13.48
CA ASP A 250 6.83 -17.13 13.01
C ASP A 250 6.98 -17.34 11.49
N ASN A 251 6.81 -16.28 10.70
CA ASN A 251 7.00 -16.29 9.26
C ASN A 251 8.36 -15.71 8.88
N VAL A 252 8.90 -16.14 7.74
CA VAL A 252 10.19 -15.66 7.23
C VAL A 252 9.98 -14.72 6.06
N TYR A 253 10.41 -13.48 6.21
CA TYR A 253 10.39 -12.44 5.17
C TYR A 253 11.82 -11.98 4.92
N VAL A 254 12.51 -12.60 3.97
CA VAL A 254 13.89 -12.21 3.63
C VAL A 254 13.92 -10.89 2.85
N PRO A 255 15.05 -10.15 2.87
CA PRO A 255 15.26 -9.02 1.98
C PRO A 255 15.00 -9.40 0.52
N PHE A 256 14.36 -8.50 -0.22
CA PHE A 256 14.07 -8.67 -1.64
C PHE A 256 15.37 -8.56 -2.45
N MET A 257 15.59 -9.51 -3.35
CA MET A 257 16.79 -9.65 -4.16
C MET A 257 16.45 -9.62 -5.65
N ALA A 258 17.44 -9.36 -6.50
CA ALA A 258 17.26 -9.42 -7.95
C ALA A 258 16.80 -10.81 -8.44
N ALA A 259 17.18 -11.88 -7.74
CA ALA A 259 16.72 -13.24 -8.01
C ALA A 259 15.20 -13.41 -7.85
N ASP A 260 14.56 -12.64 -6.96
CA ASP A 260 13.10 -12.71 -6.74
C ASP A 260 12.31 -12.17 -7.94
N LEU A 261 12.94 -11.39 -8.84
CA LEU A 261 12.32 -11.00 -10.10
C LEU A 261 12.10 -12.19 -11.05
N ARG A 262 12.76 -13.32 -10.80
CA ARG A 262 12.60 -14.58 -11.53
C ARG A 262 11.74 -15.60 -10.76
N GLU A 263 11.03 -15.16 -9.72
CA GLU A 263 10.12 -16.01 -8.96
C GLU A 263 9.06 -16.61 -9.90
N ARG A 264 8.87 -17.93 -9.82
CA ARG A 264 7.87 -18.62 -10.65
C ARG A 264 6.48 -18.48 -10.03
N PHE A 265 5.55 -17.93 -10.82
CA PHE A 265 4.15 -17.73 -10.43
C PHE A 265 3.18 -18.74 -11.03
N ALA A 266 3.59 -19.37 -12.13
CA ALA A 266 2.78 -20.37 -12.82
C ALA A 266 2.93 -21.74 -12.16
N SER A 267 1.82 -22.46 -12.01
CA SER A 267 1.76 -23.79 -11.41
C SER A 267 0.51 -24.53 -11.91
N PRO A 268 0.57 -25.85 -12.15
CA PRO A 268 -0.62 -26.64 -12.49
C PRO A 268 -1.70 -26.60 -11.38
N LEU A 269 -1.26 -26.63 -10.12
CA LEU A 269 -2.13 -26.57 -8.96
C LEU A 269 -2.22 -25.14 -8.39
N PRO A 270 -3.41 -24.71 -7.93
CA PRO A 270 -3.56 -23.45 -7.21
C PRO A 270 -2.64 -23.40 -5.99
N PHE A 271 -1.93 -22.29 -5.86
CA PHE A 271 -1.03 -22.04 -4.75
C PHE A 271 -1.82 -21.80 -3.47
N THR A 272 -1.33 -22.40 -2.39
CA THR A 272 -1.82 -22.18 -1.03
C THR A 272 -0.64 -21.77 -0.17
N ASP A 273 -0.84 -20.73 0.62
CA ASP A 273 0.18 -20.22 1.52
C ASP A 273 0.52 -21.26 2.58
N ARG A 274 1.82 -21.53 2.77
CA ARG A 274 2.30 -22.51 3.76
C ARG A 274 1.97 -22.09 5.19
N ALA A 275 1.82 -20.79 5.43
CA ALA A 275 1.41 -20.24 6.71
C ALA A 275 -0.08 -20.50 7.03
N GLY A 276 -0.85 -20.94 6.04
CA GLY A 276 -2.29 -21.14 6.17
C GLY A 276 -3.09 -19.83 6.15
N PRO A 277 -4.41 -19.92 6.40
CA PRO A 277 -5.28 -18.74 6.43
C PRO A 277 -4.92 -17.79 7.57
N LEU A 278 -5.02 -16.49 7.31
CA LEU A 278 -4.75 -15.46 8.32
C LEU A 278 -5.77 -15.52 9.46
N ALA A 279 -5.30 -15.30 10.68
CA ALA A 279 -6.17 -15.18 11.84
C ALA A 279 -7.17 -14.02 11.64
N LEU A 280 -8.46 -14.32 11.77
CA LEU A 280 -9.54 -13.34 11.59
C LEU A 280 -9.79 -12.52 12.85
N SER A 281 -10.12 -11.25 12.67
CA SER A 281 -10.54 -10.40 13.79
C SER A 281 -11.84 -10.92 14.43
N PRO A 282 -12.13 -10.56 15.70
CA PRO A 282 -13.41 -10.87 16.33
C PRO A 282 -14.63 -10.40 15.51
N LYS A 283 -14.52 -9.27 14.78
CA LYS A 283 -15.59 -8.75 13.94
C LYS A 283 -15.81 -9.63 12.71
N GLN A 284 -14.74 -10.03 12.03
CA GLN A 284 -14.81 -10.90 10.86
C GLN A 284 -15.36 -12.29 11.21
N ARG A 285 -14.90 -12.88 12.33
CA ARG A 285 -15.33 -14.24 12.75
C ARG A 285 -16.84 -14.39 12.90
N ARG A 286 -17.56 -13.32 13.26
CA ARG A 286 -19.03 -13.37 13.41
C ARG A 286 -19.76 -13.57 12.08
N ASP A 287 -19.24 -12.95 11.02
CA ASP A 287 -19.89 -12.97 9.69
C ASP A 287 -19.20 -13.93 8.72
N PHE A 288 -18.03 -14.46 9.08
CA PHE A 288 -17.24 -15.37 8.27
C PHE A 288 -17.98 -16.65 7.93
N SER A 289 -17.97 -17.00 6.65
CA SER A 289 -18.51 -18.25 6.13
C SER A 289 -17.41 -19.16 5.62
N ARG A 290 -16.55 -18.66 4.73
CA ARG A 290 -15.48 -19.44 4.10
C ARG A 290 -14.38 -18.55 3.54
N TRP A 291 -13.27 -19.17 3.19
CA TRP A 291 -12.27 -18.59 2.29
C TRP A 291 -12.70 -18.87 0.84
N ALA A 292 -12.54 -17.88 -0.03
CA ALA A 292 -12.91 -17.96 -1.44
C ALA A 292 -11.81 -17.40 -2.32
N ARG A 293 -11.58 -18.00 -3.49
CA ARG A 293 -10.65 -17.48 -4.50
C ARG A 293 -11.34 -16.50 -5.45
N PRO A 294 -10.59 -15.64 -6.16
CA PRO A 294 -11.13 -14.67 -7.10
C PRO A 294 -12.09 -15.25 -8.14
N GLU A 295 -11.79 -16.43 -8.70
CA GLU A 295 -12.64 -17.08 -9.70
C GLU A 295 -14.01 -17.52 -9.17
N GLU A 296 -14.17 -17.61 -7.84
CA GLU A 296 -15.45 -17.91 -7.20
C GLU A 296 -16.26 -16.65 -6.87
N LEU A 297 -15.62 -15.48 -6.94
CA LEU A 297 -16.20 -14.19 -6.53
C LEU A 297 -16.57 -13.31 -7.72
N SER A 298 -15.89 -13.48 -8.85
CA SER A 298 -16.08 -12.69 -10.05
C SER A 298 -15.87 -13.52 -11.31
N ASP A 299 -16.66 -13.25 -12.35
CA ASP A 299 -16.52 -13.90 -13.65
C ASP A 299 -15.24 -13.52 -14.38
N GLN A 300 -14.67 -12.34 -14.15
CA GLN A 300 -13.49 -11.85 -14.88
C GLN A 300 -12.56 -11.13 -13.91
N PRO A 301 -11.92 -11.86 -12.99
CA PRO A 301 -11.00 -11.27 -12.04
C PRO A 301 -9.82 -10.62 -12.78
N CYS A 302 -9.41 -9.45 -12.30
CA CYS A 302 -8.25 -8.73 -12.79
C CYS A 302 -7.46 -8.17 -11.61
N MET A 303 -6.16 -7.93 -11.82
CA MET A 303 -5.36 -7.35 -10.75
C MET A 303 -5.74 -5.89 -10.52
N ILE A 304 -5.67 -5.08 -11.58
CA ILE A 304 -6.05 -3.66 -11.60
C ILE A 304 -6.70 -3.37 -12.95
N GLN A 305 -7.94 -2.90 -12.97
CA GLN A 305 -8.57 -2.37 -14.18
C GLN A 305 -8.21 -0.91 -14.36
N LYS A 306 -8.31 -0.14 -13.27
CA LYS A 306 -7.93 1.27 -13.22
C LYS A 306 -7.53 1.63 -11.79
N ILE A 307 -6.30 2.09 -11.63
CA ILE A 307 -5.85 2.59 -10.33
C ILE A 307 -6.64 3.85 -9.97
N ASP A 308 -7.49 3.74 -8.95
CA ASP A 308 -8.36 4.83 -8.52
C ASP A 308 -8.56 4.83 -7.02
N CYS A 309 -8.30 5.96 -6.38
CA CYS A 309 -8.47 6.10 -4.93
C CYS A 309 -9.94 6.04 -4.51
N PHE A 310 -10.87 6.37 -5.42
CA PHE A 310 -12.30 6.40 -5.10
C PHE A 310 -12.95 5.02 -5.03
N SER A 311 -12.36 4.00 -5.70
CA SER A 311 -12.90 2.64 -5.69
C SER A 311 -12.62 1.90 -4.37
N ILE A 312 -11.60 2.31 -3.61
CA ILE A 312 -11.19 1.65 -2.37
C ILE A 312 -12.25 1.81 -1.28
N LYS A 313 -12.67 0.68 -0.70
CA LYS A 313 -13.64 0.60 0.40
C LYS A 313 -13.12 -0.29 1.54
N GLN A 314 -13.07 0.27 2.74
CA GLN A 314 -12.82 -0.50 3.97
C GLN A 314 -14.10 -1.20 4.44
N THR A 315 -13.94 -2.36 5.07
CA THR A 315 -15.03 -3.15 5.66
C THR A 315 -14.95 -3.21 7.18
N CYS A 316 -15.06 -4.40 7.78
CA CYS A 316 -15.06 -4.62 9.22
C CYS A 316 -13.66 -4.67 9.84
N ILE A 317 -12.61 -4.44 9.04
CA ILE A 317 -11.21 -4.38 9.48
C ILE A 317 -10.94 -3.07 10.23
N SER A 318 -10.10 -3.16 11.27
CA SER A 318 -9.72 -2.07 12.18
C SER A 318 -8.72 -1.07 11.60
N ASP A 319 -7.88 -1.49 10.66
CA ASP A 319 -6.76 -0.68 10.16
C ASP A 319 -7.17 0.33 9.07
N CYS A 320 -7.79 1.42 9.50
CA CYS A 320 -8.17 2.52 8.61
C CYS A 320 -6.98 3.28 8.01
N SER A 321 -5.85 3.35 8.73
CA SER A 321 -4.67 4.09 8.26
C SER A 321 -4.00 3.40 7.09
N PHE A 322 -3.99 2.07 7.04
CA PHE A 322 -3.49 1.35 5.87
C PHE A 322 -4.36 1.60 4.63
N VAL A 323 -5.69 1.59 4.76
CA VAL A 323 -6.60 1.85 3.64
C VAL A 323 -6.50 3.31 3.17
N ALA A 324 -6.39 4.27 4.09
CA ALA A 324 -6.11 5.67 3.74
C ALA A 324 -4.76 5.81 3.00
N SER A 325 -3.74 5.05 3.41
CA SER A 325 -2.42 5.02 2.79
C SER A 325 -2.44 4.46 1.37
N LEU A 326 -3.24 3.41 1.12
CA LEU A 326 -3.51 2.90 -0.23
C LEU A 326 -4.20 3.97 -1.10
N ALA A 327 -5.18 4.69 -0.57
CA ALA A 327 -5.89 5.73 -1.31
C ALA A 327 -4.97 6.87 -1.76
N VAL A 328 -4.11 7.40 -0.89
CA VAL A 328 -3.18 8.48 -1.26
C VAL A 328 -2.09 8.00 -2.21
N SER A 329 -1.63 6.75 -2.07
CA SER A 329 -0.64 6.15 -2.96
C SER A 329 -1.21 5.91 -4.37
N ALA A 330 -2.44 5.41 -4.46
CA ALA A 330 -3.16 5.23 -5.73
C ALA A 330 -3.42 6.58 -6.43
N LEU A 331 -3.81 7.60 -5.66
CA LEU A 331 -3.98 8.95 -6.19
C LEU A 331 -2.67 9.52 -6.73
N TYR A 332 -1.57 9.35 -6.00
CA TYR A 332 -0.26 9.82 -6.44
C TYR A 332 0.14 9.19 -7.77
N GLU A 333 0.03 7.87 -7.87
CA GLU A 333 0.38 7.15 -9.09
C GLU A 333 -0.46 7.62 -10.29
N LYS A 334 -1.77 7.79 -10.11
CA LYS A 334 -2.68 8.33 -11.13
C LYS A 334 -2.33 9.76 -11.53
N ARG A 335 -2.00 10.62 -10.56
CA ARG A 335 -1.77 12.06 -10.79
C ARG A 335 -0.41 12.36 -11.42
N PHE A 336 0.64 11.65 -11.00
CA PHE A 336 2.02 11.91 -11.42
C PHE A 336 2.57 10.88 -12.39
N ASN A 337 1.79 9.84 -12.72
CA ASN A 337 2.20 8.72 -13.59
C ASN A 337 3.51 8.07 -13.12
N LYS A 338 3.67 7.93 -11.81
CA LYS A 338 4.84 7.34 -11.15
C LYS A 338 4.41 6.14 -10.31
N PRO A 339 4.90 4.93 -10.61
CA PRO A 339 4.35 3.71 -10.02
C PRO A 339 4.79 3.54 -8.56
N LEU A 340 3.84 3.60 -7.62
CA LEU A 340 4.03 3.31 -6.20
C LEU A 340 3.37 1.99 -5.80
N ILE A 341 2.14 1.76 -6.26
CA ILE A 341 1.33 0.58 -5.96
C ILE A 341 1.58 -0.52 -6.98
N THR A 342 1.54 -0.18 -8.28
CA THR A 342 1.78 -1.19 -9.33
C THR A 342 3.20 -1.76 -9.26
N SER A 343 4.17 -0.96 -8.83
CA SER A 343 5.58 -1.34 -8.72
C SER A 343 5.92 -2.22 -7.51
N ILE A 344 4.96 -2.58 -6.66
CA ILE A 344 5.17 -3.51 -5.53
C ILE A 344 4.41 -4.84 -5.68
N ILE A 345 3.55 -5.00 -6.69
CA ILE A 345 2.73 -6.22 -6.91
C ILE A 345 3.36 -7.11 -8.01
N TYR A 346 3.37 -8.42 -7.81
CA TYR A 346 3.83 -9.44 -8.75
C TYR A 346 2.85 -10.64 -8.76
N PRO A 347 2.68 -11.35 -9.90
CA PRO A 347 3.47 -11.27 -11.14
C PRO A 347 3.20 -10.03 -11.99
N ARG A 348 4.11 -9.75 -12.93
CA ARG A 348 4.00 -8.65 -13.91
C ARG A 348 4.14 -9.15 -15.33
N ASN A 349 3.48 -8.46 -16.25
CA ASN A 349 3.70 -8.64 -17.68
C ASN A 349 4.96 -7.91 -18.16
N ARG A 350 5.26 -8.05 -19.46
CA ARG A 350 6.40 -7.40 -20.15
C ARG A 350 6.42 -5.87 -20.02
N ASN A 351 5.26 -5.24 -19.82
CA ASN A 351 5.13 -3.80 -19.63
C ASN A 351 5.32 -3.38 -18.16
N ASN A 352 5.81 -4.27 -17.29
CA ASN A 352 5.94 -4.08 -15.84
C ASN A 352 4.62 -3.76 -15.13
N GLN A 353 3.48 -4.17 -15.71
CA GLN A 353 2.18 -4.01 -15.08
C GLN A 353 1.80 -5.28 -14.33
N PRO A 354 1.22 -5.17 -13.12
CA PRO A 354 0.82 -6.33 -12.35
C PRO A 354 -0.37 -7.03 -13.02
N VAL A 355 -0.33 -8.36 -13.04
CA VAL A 355 -1.35 -9.18 -13.72
C VAL A 355 -2.04 -10.13 -12.77
N TYR A 356 -3.27 -10.50 -13.12
CA TYR A 356 -3.99 -11.57 -12.45
C TYR A 356 -3.27 -12.89 -12.69
N ASN A 357 -3.12 -13.69 -11.64
CA ASN A 357 -2.56 -15.03 -11.68
C ASN A 357 -3.64 -16.05 -11.27
N PRO A 358 -4.21 -16.80 -12.24
CA PRO A 358 -5.17 -17.88 -11.96
C PRO A 358 -4.59 -19.03 -11.12
N CYS A 359 -3.27 -19.12 -10.98
CA CYS A 359 -2.63 -20.08 -10.09
C CYS A 359 -2.65 -19.61 -8.63
N GLY A 360 -3.15 -18.40 -8.34
CA GLY A 360 -3.35 -17.89 -6.99
C GLY A 360 -2.11 -17.56 -6.19
N LYS A 361 -0.93 -17.51 -6.80
CA LYS A 361 0.33 -17.10 -6.15
C LYS A 361 0.63 -15.64 -6.45
N TYR A 362 0.87 -14.86 -5.40
CA TYR A 362 1.27 -13.45 -5.53
C TYR A 362 2.45 -13.14 -4.63
N MET A 363 3.24 -12.16 -5.04
CA MET A 363 4.33 -11.61 -4.24
C MET A 363 4.15 -10.10 -4.15
N VAL A 364 4.19 -9.58 -2.92
CA VAL A 364 4.15 -8.16 -2.64
C VAL A 364 5.49 -7.75 -2.03
N ARG A 365 6.06 -6.66 -2.54
CA ARG A 365 7.33 -6.11 -2.05
C ARG A 365 7.04 -4.97 -1.07
N LEU A 366 7.13 -5.25 0.23
CA LEU A 366 6.90 -4.27 1.30
C LEU A 366 8.23 -3.85 1.96
N HIS A 367 8.33 -2.59 2.37
CA HIS A 367 9.52 -2.05 3.05
C HIS A 367 9.42 -2.23 4.56
N ILE A 368 9.96 -3.32 5.07
CA ILE A 368 9.80 -3.76 6.46
C ILE A 368 11.17 -3.87 7.11
N ASN A 369 11.30 -3.37 8.34
CA ASN A 369 12.56 -3.36 9.08
C ASN A 369 13.69 -2.69 8.27
N GLY A 370 13.36 -1.55 7.64
CA GLY A 370 14.30 -0.70 6.93
C GLY A 370 14.75 -1.21 5.55
N VAL A 371 14.28 -2.36 5.10
CA VAL A 371 14.61 -2.91 3.78
C VAL A 371 13.38 -3.40 3.03
N PRO A 372 13.41 -3.42 1.68
CA PRO A 372 12.40 -4.12 0.89
C PRO A 372 12.46 -5.62 1.19
N ARG A 373 11.32 -6.24 1.49
CA ARG A 373 11.17 -7.67 1.77
C ARG A 373 10.09 -8.27 0.89
N LYS A 374 10.26 -9.53 0.54
CA LYS A 374 9.26 -10.27 -0.24
C LYS A 374 8.21 -10.86 0.69
N VAL A 375 6.94 -10.64 0.35
CA VAL A 375 5.77 -11.20 1.03
C VAL A 375 4.99 -12.02 0.03
N VAL A 376 5.14 -13.35 0.10
CA VAL A 376 4.37 -14.27 -0.74
C VAL A 376 3.05 -14.57 -0.05
N ILE A 377 1.96 -14.48 -0.81
CA ILE A 377 0.59 -14.79 -0.36
C ILE A 377 -0.13 -15.65 -1.40
N ASP A 378 -1.12 -16.41 -0.95
CA ASP A 378 -2.17 -16.90 -1.84
C ASP A 378 -3.30 -15.86 -1.99
N ASP A 379 -4.29 -16.13 -2.84
CA ASP A 379 -5.44 -15.26 -3.11
C ASP A 379 -6.76 -15.68 -2.44
N GLN A 380 -6.69 -16.56 -1.45
CA GLN A 380 -7.88 -16.89 -0.65
C GLN A 380 -8.29 -15.68 0.20
N LEU A 381 -9.51 -15.18 0.03
CA LEU A 381 -10.04 -14.02 0.76
C LEU A 381 -11.20 -14.44 1.66
N PRO A 382 -11.36 -13.83 2.85
CA PRO A 382 -12.45 -14.18 3.75
C PRO A 382 -13.75 -13.57 3.26
N VAL A 383 -14.82 -14.37 3.18
CA VAL A 383 -16.15 -13.93 2.77
C VAL A 383 -17.24 -14.30 3.77
N ASP A 384 -18.33 -13.52 3.74
CA ASP A 384 -19.55 -13.84 4.47
C ASP A 384 -20.44 -14.85 3.73
N ARG A 385 -21.55 -15.23 4.36
CA ARG A 385 -22.56 -16.15 3.79
C ARG A 385 -23.22 -15.66 2.50
N HIS A 386 -23.06 -14.38 2.15
CA HIS A 386 -23.58 -13.74 0.95
C HIS A 386 -22.47 -13.54 -0.12
N GLY A 387 -21.27 -14.10 0.09
CA GLY A 387 -20.14 -13.94 -0.82
C GLY A 387 -19.51 -12.54 -0.81
N ARG A 388 -19.78 -11.72 0.22
CA ARG A 388 -19.18 -10.39 0.36
C ARG A 388 -17.85 -10.49 1.08
N LEU A 389 -16.85 -9.77 0.58
CA LEU A 389 -15.52 -9.70 1.18
C LEU A 389 -15.58 -9.11 2.59
N LEU A 390 -14.92 -9.79 3.52
CA LEU A 390 -14.68 -9.34 4.90
C LEU A 390 -13.31 -8.66 5.05
N CYS A 391 -12.65 -8.37 3.93
CA CYS A 391 -11.48 -7.52 3.81
C CYS A 391 -11.81 -6.23 3.05
N SER A 392 -10.89 -5.28 3.02
CA SER A 392 -10.99 -4.07 2.21
C SER A 392 -10.94 -4.45 0.73
N TYR A 393 -11.73 -3.77 -0.10
CA TYR A 393 -11.94 -4.17 -1.49
C TYR A 393 -12.13 -2.96 -2.42
N SER A 394 -12.07 -3.20 -3.74
CA SER A 394 -12.42 -2.20 -4.76
C SER A 394 -13.90 -2.27 -5.12
N ALA A 395 -14.54 -1.12 -5.32
CA ALA A 395 -15.91 -1.02 -5.79
C ALA A 395 -16.14 -1.78 -7.11
N ASP A 396 -15.10 -1.91 -7.95
CA ASP A 396 -15.09 -2.87 -9.05
C ASP A 396 -14.73 -4.26 -8.50
N ARG A 397 -15.71 -5.16 -8.44
CA ARG A 397 -15.56 -6.51 -7.87
C ARG A 397 -14.58 -7.40 -8.64
N ARG A 398 -14.15 -6.98 -9.82
CA ARG A 398 -13.13 -7.70 -10.59
C ARG A 398 -11.73 -7.43 -10.05
N GLU A 399 -11.49 -6.27 -9.42
CA GLU A 399 -10.16 -5.85 -8.98
C GLU A 399 -9.73 -6.50 -7.67
N LEU A 400 -8.49 -6.99 -7.63
CA LEU A 400 -7.95 -7.73 -6.48
C LEU A 400 -6.90 -6.97 -5.67
N TRP A 401 -6.29 -5.93 -6.24
CA TRP A 401 -5.11 -5.27 -5.67
C TRP A 401 -5.32 -4.75 -4.24
N VAL A 402 -6.49 -4.18 -3.91
CA VAL A 402 -6.80 -3.67 -2.56
C VAL A 402 -6.75 -4.81 -1.53
N SER A 403 -7.50 -5.87 -1.82
CA SER A 403 -7.64 -7.03 -0.92
C SER A 403 -6.31 -7.77 -0.74
N LEU A 404 -5.54 -7.92 -1.82
CA LEU A 404 -4.26 -8.64 -1.79
C LEU A 404 -3.15 -7.84 -1.09
N LEU A 405 -3.10 -6.51 -1.28
CA LEU A 405 -2.13 -5.68 -0.55
C LEU A 405 -2.43 -5.64 0.95
N GLU A 406 -3.70 -5.51 1.33
CA GLU A 406 -4.11 -5.60 2.73
C GLU A 406 -3.78 -6.98 3.31
N LYS A 407 -4.07 -8.07 2.58
CA LYS A 407 -3.69 -9.41 3.01
C LYS A 407 -2.19 -9.57 3.22
N ALA A 408 -1.36 -9.09 2.28
CA ALA A 408 0.09 -9.13 2.41
C ALA A 408 0.57 -8.37 3.66
N TYR A 409 0.01 -7.18 3.90
CA TYR A 409 0.36 -6.38 5.06
C TYR A 409 -0.09 -7.05 6.37
N MET A 410 -1.35 -7.51 6.43
CA MET A 410 -1.89 -8.23 7.58
C MET A 410 -1.14 -9.53 7.87
N LYS A 411 -0.65 -10.23 6.84
CA LYS A 411 0.22 -11.40 7.03
C LYS A 411 1.48 -11.03 7.82
N VAL A 412 2.17 -9.94 7.44
CA VAL A 412 3.34 -9.44 8.17
C VAL A 412 2.96 -9.02 9.59
N MET A 413 1.80 -8.39 9.75
CA MET A 413 1.30 -7.91 11.04
C MET A 413 0.66 -9.00 11.92
N GLY A 414 0.75 -10.28 11.56
CA GLY A 414 0.29 -11.39 12.40
C GLY A 414 -1.19 -11.77 12.28
N GLY A 415 -1.88 -11.24 11.26
CA GLY A 415 -3.27 -11.56 10.92
C GLY A 415 -4.18 -10.33 10.86
N TYR A 416 -5.46 -10.55 10.58
CA TYR A 416 -6.48 -9.49 10.56
C TYR A 416 -6.92 -9.05 11.97
N ASP A 417 -6.55 -9.79 13.03
CA ASP A 417 -6.74 -9.38 14.43
C ASP A 417 -5.64 -8.39 14.88
N PHE A 418 -5.54 -7.31 14.11
CA PHE A 418 -4.58 -6.24 14.27
C PHE A 418 -5.29 -5.01 14.85
N PRO A 419 -4.80 -4.39 15.95
CA PRO A 419 -5.48 -3.27 16.60
C PRO A 419 -5.54 -1.99 15.76
N GLY A 420 -4.82 -1.95 14.63
CA GLY A 420 -4.61 -0.76 13.82
C GLY A 420 -3.23 -0.16 14.02
N SER A 421 -2.80 0.68 13.08
CA SER A 421 -1.49 1.31 13.04
C SER A 421 -1.62 2.84 12.94
N ASN A 422 -0.62 3.51 12.39
CA ASN A 422 -0.72 4.88 11.93
C ASN A 422 -0.13 4.99 10.52
N SER A 423 -0.57 5.99 9.77
CA SER A 423 -0.26 6.11 8.35
C SER A 423 1.23 6.29 8.05
N ASN A 424 2.05 6.75 9.00
CA ASN A 424 3.49 6.86 8.77
C ASN A 424 4.14 5.47 8.66
N ILE A 425 3.70 4.50 9.45
CA ILE A 425 4.18 3.11 9.38
C ILE A 425 3.68 2.48 8.09
N ASP A 426 2.40 2.67 7.78
CA ASP A 426 1.76 2.06 6.62
C ASP A 426 2.34 2.58 5.30
N LEU A 427 2.48 3.91 5.16
CA LEU A 427 3.12 4.52 4.00
C LEU A 427 4.59 4.15 3.91
N TYR A 428 5.31 4.08 5.02
CA TYR A 428 6.70 3.61 5.01
C TYR A 428 6.79 2.17 4.52
N ALA A 429 5.90 1.29 4.97
CA ALA A 429 5.83 -0.10 4.52
C ALA A 429 5.45 -0.25 3.04
N LEU A 430 4.54 0.58 2.54
CA LEU A 430 4.10 0.53 1.14
C LEU A 430 5.13 1.13 0.18
N THR A 431 5.79 2.22 0.57
CA THR A 431 6.53 3.09 -0.37
C THR A 431 8.01 3.25 -0.05
N GLY A 432 8.44 3.00 1.19
CA GLY A 432 9.76 3.36 1.69
C GLY A 432 9.99 4.87 1.82
N TRP A 433 8.95 5.71 1.68
CA TRP A 433 9.04 7.16 1.78
C TRP A 433 9.18 7.62 3.23
N ILE A 434 9.86 8.75 3.41
CA ILE A 434 10.37 9.18 4.72
C ILE A 434 9.21 9.73 5.59
N PRO A 435 8.87 9.08 6.72
CA PRO A 435 7.73 9.51 7.53
C PRO A 435 8.04 10.75 8.39
N GLU A 436 7.06 11.64 8.54
CA GLU A 436 7.07 12.77 9.48
C GLU A 436 5.69 12.91 10.11
N ARG A 437 5.64 13.20 11.41
CA ARG A 437 4.40 13.38 12.16
C ARG A 437 4.30 14.83 12.62
N GLN A 438 3.24 15.52 12.24
CA GLN A 438 2.98 16.89 12.68
C GLN A 438 1.68 16.94 13.50
N SER A 439 1.81 17.13 14.81
CA SER A 439 0.66 17.37 15.68
C SER A 439 0.01 18.72 15.35
N ILE A 440 -1.31 18.73 15.37
CA ILE A 440 -2.16 19.91 15.25
C ILE A 440 -2.55 20.30 16.68
N ARG A 441 -2.10 21.47 17.12
CA ARG A 441 -2.34 21.93 18.50
C ARG A 441 -2.77 23.39 18.47
N PRO A 442 -4.06 23.67 18.25
CA PRO A 442 -4.57 25.03 18.27
C PRO A 442 -4.30 25.65 19.65
N GLY A 443 -3.43 26.67 19.69
CA GLY A 443 -3.03 27.35 20.93
C GLY A 443 -1.64 26.98 21.48
N ASP A 444 -0.93 26.03 20.86
CA ASP A 444 0.49 25.82 21.15
C ASP A 444 1.32 26.93 20.47
N ALA A 445 2.18 27.61 21.23
CA ALA A 445 3.01 28.71 20.72
C ALA A 445 4.00 28.26 19.63
N GLU A 446 4.35 26.97 19.61
CA GLU A 446 5.23 26.38 18.59
C GLU A 446 4.46 25.94 17.33
N PHE A 447 3.12 25.87 17.37
CA PHE A 447 2.31 25.45 16.22
C PHE A 447 1.97 26.62 15.30
N ASN A 448 2.62 26.67 14.15
CA ASN A 448 2.33 27.65 13.10
C ASN A 448 1.47 27.02 11.99
N ALA A 449 0.15 27.23 12.09
CA ALA A 449 -0.83 26.70 11.14
C ALA A 449 -0.58 27.23 9.70
N ASP A 450 -0.27 28.51 9.53
CA ASP A 450 -0.09 29.11 8.20
C ASP A 450 1.18 28.60 7.49
N ALA A 451 2.26 28.39 8.24
CA ALA A 451 3.48 27.79 7.69
C ALA A 451 3.26 26.32 7.33
N LEU A 452 2.53 25.58 8.16
CA LEU A 452 2.18 24.19 7.87
C LEU A 452 1.31 24.08 6.61
N PHE A 453 0.24 24.87 6.49
CA PHE A 453 -0.62 24.84 5.32
C PHE A 453 0.16 25.08 4.03
N ARG A 454 0.97 26.14 3.98
CA ARG A 454 1.79 26.45 2.79
C ARG A 454 2.73 25.31 2.43
N ARG A 455 3.38 24.71 3.43
CA ARG A 455 4.26 23.54 3.24
C ARG A 455 3.49 22.35 2.66
N LEU A 456 2.34 22.01 3.24
CA LEU A 456 1.51 20.89 2.77
C LEU A 456 1.01 21.15 1.35
N HIS A 457 0.46 22.33 1.09
CA HIS A 457 -0.04 22.75 -0.22
C HIS A 457 1.03 22.64 -1.30
N ASP A 458 2.18 23.32 -1.12
CA ASP A 458 3.20 23.42 -2.16
C ASP A 458 3.83 22.06 -2.48
N CYS A 459 4.11 21.26 -1.46
CA CYS A 459 4.72 19.94 -1.63
C CYS A 459 3.73 18.91 -2.18
N HIS A 460 2.44 18.98 -1.82
CA HIS A 460 1.39 18.12 -2.37
C HIS A 460 1.20 18.37 -3.87
N GLN A 461 1.12 19.65 -4.27
CA GLN A 461 0.97 20.02 -5.68
C GLN A 461 2.15 19.54 -6.54
N LYS A 462 3.36 19.51 -5.97
CA LYS A 462 4.59 19.04 -6.64
C LYS A 462 4.80 17.52 -6.59
N GLY A 463 3.95 16.77 -5.88
CA GLY A 463 4.12 15.32 -5.74
C GLY A 463 5.36 14.93 -4.91
N GLN A 464 5.67 15.74 -3.91
CA GLN A 464 6.83 15.56 -3.03
C GLN A 464 6.46 14.88 -1.71
N VAL A 465 5.17 14.81 -1.37
CA VAL A 465 4.67 14.29 -0.10
C VAL A 465 3.33 13.57 -0.31
N LEU A 466 3.13 12.49 0.42
CA LEU A 466 1.83 11.83 0.62
C LEU A 466 1.31 12.24 2.00
N ILE A 467 0.02 12.58 2.09
CA ILE A 467 -0.54 13.17 3.31
C ILE A 467 -1.81 12.43 3.72
N THR A 468 -1.86 12.02 4.98
CA THR A 468 -3.11 11.63 5.63
C THR A 468 -3.29 12.48 6.89
N VAL A 469 -4.52 12.53 7.39
CA VAL A 469 -4.86 13.28 8.60
C VAL A 469 -5.71 12.39 9.51
N ALA A 470 -5.53 12.47 10.82
CA ALA A 470 -6.31 11.65 11.75
C ALA A 470 -6.98 12.48 12.84
N THR A 471 -8.17 12.04 13.20
CA THR A 471 -8.95 12.59 14.30
C THR A 471 -8.46 12.03 15.65
N GLY A 472 -8.65 12.82 16.70
CA GLY A 472 -8.43 12.39 18.07
C GLY A 472 -9.62 11.64 18.66
N GLU A 473 -9.58 11.49 19.99
CA GLU A 473 -10.76 11.09 20.75
C GLU A 473 -11.84 12.18 20.65
N MET A 474 -13.08 11.78 20.40
CA MET A 474 -14.24 12.65 20.42
C MET A 474 -15.46 11.88 20.94
N SER A 475 -16.40 12.57 21.58
CA SER A 475 -17.65 11.95 21.99
C SER A 475 -18.50 11.59 20.77
N GLU A 476 -19.32 10.54 20.88
CA GLU A 476 -20.24 10.13 19.81
C GLU A 476 -21.13 11.29 19.34
N GLN A 477 -21.63 12.12 20.25
CA GLN A 477 -22.42 13.31 19.90
C GLN A 477 -21.63 14.33 19.09
N ALA A 478 -20.34 14.52 19.38
CA ALA A 478 -19.49 15.43 18.62
C ALA A 478 -19.17 14.86 17.23
N ALA A 479 -18.85 13.56 17.18
CA ALA A 479 -18.64 12.80 15.96
C ALA A 479 -19.85 12.89 15.01
N ASP A 480 -21.05 12.61 15.53
CA ASP A 480 -22.30 12.64 14.76
C ASP A 480 -22.64 14.03 14.24
N ARG A 481 -22.43 15.07 15.05
CA ARG A 481 -22.66 16.46 14.66
C ARG A 481 -21.66 16.93 13.60
N ALA A 482 -20.40 16.56 13.75
CA ALA A 482 -19.34 16.90 12.80
C ALA A 482 -19.41 16.06 11.52
N GLY A 483 -19.97 14.85 11.58
CA GLY A 483 -19.86 13.86 10.50
C GLY A 483 -18.45 13.28 10.38
N LEU A 484 -17.72 13.19 11.50
CA LEU A 484 -16.37 12.65 11.57
C LEU A 484 -16.35 11.43 12.49
N VAL A 485 -15.38 10.55 12.29
CA VAL A 485 -15.20 9.33 13.07
C VAL A 485 -14.09 9.57 14.10
N PRO A 486 -14.26 9.22 15.39
CA PRO A 486 -13.20 9.30 16.38
C PRO A 486 -12.02 8.39 16.04
N THR A 487 -10.80 8.80 16.38
CA THR A 487 -9.57 7.98 16.28
C THR A 487 -9.39 7.31 14.91
N HIS A 488 -9.66 8.06 13.84
CA HIS A 488 -9.77 7.53 12.48
C HIS A 488 -8.90 8.29 11.50
N ALA A 489 -8.33 7.58 10.52
CA ALA A 489 -7.47 8.14 9.49
C ALA A 489 -8.26 8.48 8.22
N TYR A 490 -7.96 9.64 7.64
CA TYR A 490 -8.53 10.15 6.39
C TYR A 490 -7.41 10.41 5.38
N ALA A 491 -7.67 10.05 4.13
CA ALA A 491 -6.77 10.34 3.02
C ALA A 491 -6.93 11.81 2.59
N VAL A 492 -5.83 12.57 2.46
CA VAL A 492 -5.85 13.91 1.88
C VAL A 492 -5.68 13.79 0.37
N LEU A 493 -6.75 14.06 -0.38
CA LEU A 493 -6.77 13.94 -1.83
C LEU A 493 -6.30 15.23 -2.53
N ASP A 494 -6.75 16.39 -2.07
CA ASP A 494 -6.34 17.67 -2.64
C ASP A 494 -6.21 18.75 -1.57
N ILE A 495 -5.37 19.75 -1.85
CA ILE A 495 -5.14 20.92 -1.01
C ILE A 495 -5.15 22.13 -1.93
N ARG A 496 -6.05 23.08 -1.67
CA ARG A 496 -6.30 24.23 -2.52
C ARG A 496 -6.36 25.52 -1.71
N GLU A 497 -5.76 26.57 -2.26
CA GLU A 497 -5.97 27.94 -1.81
C GLU A 497 -6.63 28.74 -2.95
N VAL A 498 -7.91 29.06 -2.79
CA VAL A 498 -8.72 29.68 -3.86
C VAL A 498 -9.63 30.73 -3.24
N GLN A 499 -9.65 31.94 -3.81
CA GLN A 499 -10.52 33.05 -3.36
C GLN A 499 -10.38 33.34 -1.84
N GLY A 500 -9.15 33.24 -1.32
CA GLY A 500 -8.86 33.44 0.10
C GLY A 500 -9.32 32.29 1.02
N GLN A 501 -9.85 31.20 0.47
CA GLN A 501 -10.23 29.99 1.21
C GLN A 501 -9.16 28.93 1.11
N ARG A 502 -8.83 28.32 2.25
CA ARG A 502 -7.87 27.21 2.38
C ARG A 502 -8.65 25.92 2.58
N LEU A 503 -8.70 25.08 1.56
CA LEU A 503 -9.60 23.93 1.49
C LEU A 503 -8.81 22.64 1.29
N LEU A 504 -9.22 21.59 1.98
CA LEU A 504 -8.69 20.24 1.81
C LEU A 504 -9.81 19.30 1.39
N LEU A 505 -9.54 18.46 0.39
CA LEU A 505 -10.42 17.38 -0.04
C LEU A 505 -9.99 16.12 0.68
N LEU A 506 -10.84 15.59 1.55
CA LEU A 506 -10.57 14.39 2.32
C LEU A 506 -11.42 13.22 1.81
N LYS A 507 -10.90 11.99 1.97
CA LYS A 507 -11.67 10.75 1.80
C LYS A 507 -11.66 9.94 3.08
N ASN A 508 -12.86 9.59 3.54
CA ASN A 508 -13.08 8.55 4.54
C ASN A 508 -12.88 7.16 3.88
N PRO A 509 -11.95 6.32 4.37
CA PRO A 509 -11.76 4.95 3.88
C PRO A 509 -13.02 4.08 3.87
N TRP A 510 -13.97 4.34 4.76
CA TRP A 510 -15.26 3.65 4.81
C TRP A 510 -16.16 3.95 3.59
N SER A 511 -15.81 4.97 2.80
CA SER A 511 -16.56 5.44 1.64
C SER A 511 -18.02 5.82 1.94
N HIS A 512 -18.27 6.25 3.18
CA HIS A 512 -19.48 6.91 3.65
C HIS A 512 -19.12 7.79 4.87
N LEU A 513 -20.08 8.54 5.40
CA LEU A 513 -19.92 9.52 6.50
C LEU A 513 -18.98 10.67 6.11
N ARG A 514 -19.60 11.81 5.80
CA ARG A 514 -18.93 13.05 5.41
C ARG A 514 -19.07 14.12 6.47
N TRP A 515 -18.10 15.03 6.45
CA TRP A 515 -18.12 16.28 7.18
C TRP A 515 -19.43 17.05 6.97
N LYS A 516 -20.02 17.55 8.06
CA LYS A 516 -21.32 18.25 8.08
C LYS A 516 -21.21 19.76 8.33
N GLY A 517 -19.99 20.29 8.47
CA GLY A 517 -19.77 21.72 8.74
C GLY A 517 -19.56 22.54 7.46
N ASN A 518 -18.75 23.59 7.58
CA ASN A 518 -18.46 24.51 6.48
C ASN A 518 -17.86 23.77 5.27
N PHE A 519 -18.32 24.11 4.08
CA PHE A 519 -17.95 23.46 2.81
C PHE A 519 -18.35 21.98 2.70
N SER A 520 -19.21 21.46 3.58
CA SER A 520 -19.91 20.20 3.35
C SER A 520 -20.82 20.28 2.12
N GLU A 521 -21.28 19.14 1.61
CA GLU A 521 -22.25 19.10 0.52
C GLU A 521 -23.59 19.76 0.88
N MET A 522 -23.92 19.84 2.18
CA MET A 522 -25.15 20.45 2.69
C MET A 522 -25.01 21.94 2.99
N ASP A 523 -23.80 22.51 2.87
CA ASP A 523 -23.54 23.91 3.17
C ASP A 523 -24.02 24.83 2.05
N GLN A 524 -25.10 25.57 2.29
CA GLN A 524 -25.64 26.53 1.33
C GLN A 524 -25.00 27.93 1.45
N ARG A 525 -24.20 28.20 2.49
CA ARG A 525 -23.70 29.54 2.81
C ARG A 525 -22.33 29.80 2.19
N HIS A 526 -21.40 28.88 2.33
CA HIS A 526 -20.01 29.12 1.91
C HIS A 526 -19.72 28.69 0.46
N TRP A 527 -20.54 27.81 -0.13
CA TRP A 527 -20.40 27.42 -1.53
C TRP A 527 -20.90 28.51 -2.49
N THR A 528 -20.00 29.38 -2.94
CA THR A 528 -20.31 30.36 -4.00
C THR A 528 -20.22 29.73 -5.40
N PRO A 529 -20.94 30.27 -6.41
CA PRO A 529 -20.81 29.79 -7.79
C PRO A 529 -19.38 29.83 -8.32
N SER A 530 -18.61 30.86 -7.96
CA SER A 530 -17.21 31.00 -8.36
C SER A 530 -16.31 29.94 -7.72
N LEU A 531 -16.55 29.57 -6.47
CA LEU A 531 -15.77 28.54 -5.77
C LEU A 531 -16.09 27.14 -6.31
N ARG A 532 -17.37 26.85 -6.55
CA ARG A 532 -17.83 25.61 -7.20
C ARG A 532 -17.18 25.42 -8.57
N ALA A 533 -17.14 26.47 -9.38
CA ALA A 533 -16.47 26.45 -10.68
C ALA A 533 -14.96 26.22 -10.55
N ALA A 534 -14.29 26.95 -9.65
CA ALA A 534 -12.84 26.85 -9.47
C ALA A 534 -12.37 25.48 -8.96
N LEU A 535 -13.19 24.80 -8.15
CA LEU A 535 -12.92 23.46 -7.64
C LEU A 535 -13.50 22.34 -8.51
N SER A 536 -14.23 22.69 -9.58
CA SER A 536 -14.99 21.72 -10.39
C SER A 536 -15.85 20.80 -9.52
N TYR A 537 -16.49 21.38 -8.49
CA TYR A 537 -17.24 20.67 -7.47
C TYR A 537 -18.70 21.11 -7.47
N ASP A 538 -19.60 20.12 -7.49
CA ASP A 538 -21.03 20.33 -7.36
C ASP A 538 -21.56 19.70 -6.06
N PRO A 539 -21.93 20.50 -5.05
CA PRO A 539 -22.52 20.01 -3.81
C PRO A 539 -23.82 19.21 -4.03
N GLN A 540 -24.63 19.58 -5.03
CA GLN A 540 -25.90 18.90 -5.30
C GLN A 540 -25.67 17.48 -5.83
N SER A 541 -24.76 17.31 -6.79
CA SER A 541 -24.32 15.98 -7.22
C SER A 541 -23.73 15.17 -6.06
N ALA A 542 -22.93 15.79 -5.18
CA ALA A 542 -22.37 15.11 -4.02
C ALA A 542 -23.46 14.61 -3.04
N GLN A 543 -24.59 15.31 -2.89
CA GLN A 543 -25.70 14.86 -2.03
C GLN A 543 -26.37 13.57 -2.54
N GLN A 544 -26.26 13.25 -3.83
CA GLN A 544 -26.93 12.08 -4.43
C GLN A 544 -26.26 10.76 -4.06
N PHE A 545 -24.95 10.77 -3.84
CA PHE A 545 -24.17 9.58 -3.55
C PHE A 545 -23.08 9.87 -2.52
N ASP A 546 -23.19 9.25 -1.35
CA ASP A 546 -22.13 9.31 -0.35
C ASP A 546 -21.03 8.31 -0.71
N ASN A 547 -19.86 8.84 -1.06
CA ASN A 547 -18.63 8.09 -1.33
C ASN A 547 -17.55 8.36 -0.27
N GLY A 548 -17.91 9.02 0.84
CA GLY A 548 -17.02 9.42 1.92
C GLY A 548 -16.04 10.54 1.56
N VAL A 549 -16.19 11.20 0.41
CA VAL A 549 -15.30 12.28 -0.04
C VAL A 549 -15.96 13.63 0.22
N PHE A 550 -15.23 14.55 0.85
CA PHE A 550 -15.75 15.87 1.21
C PHE A 550 -14.67 16.94 1.27
N TRP A 551 -15.05 18.18 1.03
CA TRP A 551 -14.22 19.36 1.31
C TRP A 551 -14.40 19.82 2.76
N ILE A 552 -13.33 20.35 3.33
CA ILE A 552 -13.32 20.99 4.65
C ILE A 552 -12.35 22.18 4.62
N ASP A 553 -12.67 23.26 5.35
CA ASP A 553 -11.73 24.37 5.54
C ASP A 553 -10.60 24.03 6.51
N TYR A 554 -9.44 24.62 6.28
CA TYR A 554 -8.24 24.33 7.06
C TYR A 554 -8.40 24.70 8.55
N GLU A 555 -9.18 25.74 8.85
CA GLU A 555 -9.47 26.19 10.20
C GLU A 555 -10.32 25.17 10.96
N SER A 556 -11.36 24.62 10.32
CA SER A 556 -12.16 23.51 10.86
C SER A 556 -11.32 22.25 11.00
N LEU A 557 -10.51 21.91 10.01
CA LEU A 557 -9.60 20.77 10.10
C LEU A 557 -8.69 20.89 11.32
N CYS A 558 -8.08 22.05 11.55
CA CYS A 558 -7.21 22.27 12.70
C CYS A 558 -7.93 22.12 14.05
N ARG A 559 -9.25 22.28 14.11
CA ARG A 559 -10.05 22.13 15.34
C ARG A 559 -10.45 20.69 15.62
N PHE A 560 -10.73 19.90 14.58
CA PHE A 560 -11.30 18.55 14.71
C PHE A 560 -10.28 17.42 14.55
N PHE A 561 -9.10 17.71 14.01
CA PHE A 561 -8.06 16.73 13.76
C PHE A 561 -6.83 16.99 14.64
N ASP A 562 -6.16 15.92 15.04
CA ASP A 562 -5.06 15.97 16.01
C ASP A 562 -3.68 15.95 15.34
N VAL A 563 -3.59 15.43 14.11
CA VAL A 563 -2.30 15.10 13.50
C VAL A 563 -2.38 14.96 11.98
N PHE A 564 -1.37 15.52 11.32
CA PHE A 564 -0.99 15.15 9.96
C PHE A 564 0.13 14.10 9.98
N TYR A 565 -0.03 13.08 9.15
CA TYR A 565 0.99 12.09 8.83
C TYR A 565 1.46 12.35 7.40
N MET A 566 2.74 12.65 7.26
CA MET A 566 3.37 13.00 5.99
C MET A 566 4.41 11.95 5.66
N SER A 567 4.43 11.52 4.41
CA SER A 567 5.48 10.64 3.90
C SER A 567 6.17 11.34 2.75
N TRP A 568 7.45 11.65 2.89
CA TRP A 568 8.23 12.48 1.97
C TRP A 568 8.98 11.63 0.96
N ASN A 569 8.91 12.06 -0.31
CA ASN A 569 9.63 11.41 -1.38
C ASN A 569 11.15 11.43 -1.10
N PRO A 570 11.82 10.27 -1.01
CA PRO A 570 13.27 10.22 -0.78
C PRO A 570 14.08 10.95 -1.85
N GLN A 571 13.55 11.10 -3.06
CA GLN A 571 14.18 11.83 -4.17
C GLN A 571 14.33 13.35 -3.92
N LEU A 572 13.79 13.87 -2.82
CA LEU A 572 14.06 15.24 -2.37
C LEU A 572 15.50 15.45 -1.89
N PHE A 573 16.18 14.37 -1.56
CA PHE A 573 17.57 14.38 -1.13
C PHE A 573 18.47 13.93 -2.28
N SER A 574 19.74 14.32 -2.27
CA SER A 574 20.73 13.86 -3.26
C SER A 574 21.51 12.63 -2.77
N HIS A 575 21.64 12.49 -1.45
CA HIS A 575 22.44 11.46 -0.81
C HIS A 575 21.59 10.66 0.17
N THR A 576 21.89 9.37 0.28
CA THR A 576 21.29 8.48 1.28
C THR A 576 22.32 7.54 1.89
N PHE A 577 22.10 7.19 3.15
CA PHE A 577 22.87 6.18 3.87
C PHE A 577 21.93 5.42 4.81
N CYS A 578 22.05 4.10 4.82
CA CYS A 578 21.28 3.22 5.69
C CYS A 578 22.26 2.28 6.41
N HIS A 579 22.00 1.98 7.67
CA HIS A 579 22.80 1.06 8.46
C HIS A 579 21.89 0.25 9.39
N HIS A 580 22.15 -1.06 9.46
CA HIS A 580 21.44 -1.98 10.35
C HIS A 580 22.39 -2.49 11.43
N GLN A 581 22.04 -2.23 12.69
CA GLN A 581 22.83 -2.64 13.84
C GLN A 581 21.93 -3.19 14.94
N THR A 582 22.47 -4.11 15.74
CA THR A 582 21.87 -4.57 16.99
C THR A 582 22.58 -3.92 18.16
N TRP A 583 21.80 -3.51 19.17
CA TRP A 583 22.30 -2.97 20.43
C TRP A 583 21.47 -3.59 21.57
N LEU A 584 22.15 -4.18 22.56
CA LEU A 584 21.51 -4.86 23.68
C LEU A 584 21.10 -3.84 24.75
N ALA A 585 19.86 -3.93 25.24
CA ALA A 585 19.32 -3.01 26.26
C ALA A 585 20.11 -2.98 27.59
N GLY A 586 20.96 -3.99 27.85
CA GLY A 586 21.86 -4.02 29.01
C GLY A 586 23.20 -3.31 28.82
N GLN A 587 23.47 -2.76 27.63
CA GLN A 587 24.69 -2.02 27.31
C GLN A 587 24.37 -0.52 27.26
N GLY A 588 24.99 0.28 28.13
CA GLY A 588 24.68 1.71 28.31
C GLY A 588 23.92 1.99 29.62
N PRO A 589 23.85 3.25 30.07
CA PRO A 589 23.21 3.58 31.34
C PRO A 589 21.69 3.48 31.25
N ILE A 590 21.07 3.10 32.37
CA ILE A 590 19.60 3.07 32.56
C ILE A 590 18.95 4.44 32.28
N ARG A 591 19.73 5.53 32.34
CA ARG A 591 19.31 6.88 31.95
C ARG A 591 20.43 7.60 31.21
N ASP A 592 20.07 8.24 30.10
CA ASP A 592 20.96 9.09 29.29
C ASP A 592 21.65 10.22 30.09
N MET A 593 21.13 10.57 31.26
CA MET A 593 21.71 11.57 32.15
C MET A 593 23.05 11.16 32.77
N TYR A 594 23.37 9.86 32.83
CA TYR A 594 24.58 9.38 33.52
C TYR A 594 25.79 9.24 32.59
N ASN A 595 25.64 8.59 31.43
CA ASN A 595 26.73 8.39 30.47
C ASN A 595 26.23 8.08 29.04
N ILE A 596 26.21 9.07 28.14
CA ILE A 596 25.83 8.84 26.74
C ILE A 596 26.93 8.15 25.90
N GLY A 597 28.15 8.03 26.43
CA GLY A 597 29.32 7.57 25.67
C GLY A 597 29.27 6.11 25.25
N GLU A 598 28.51 5.28 25.97
CA GLU A 598 28.35 3.84 25.70
C GLU A 598 27.28 3.53 24.63
N ASN A 599 26.49 4.53 24.23
CA ASN A 599 25.56 4.38 23.12
C ASN A 599 26.31 4.30 21.77
N PRO A 600 25.76 3.63 20.75
CA PRO A 600 26.33 3.67 19.40
C PRO A 600 26.53 5.10 18.91
N GLN A 601 27.75 5.43 18.48
CA GLN A 601 28.11 6.76 17.99
C GLN A 601 28.37 6.72 16.50
N TYR A 602 27.85 7.73 15.80
CA TYR A 602 28.01 7.88 14.36
C TYR A 602 28.56 9.27 14.06
N ARG A 603 29.49 9.34 13.10
CA ARG A 603 30.03 10.61 12.60
C ARG A 603 29.36 10.95 11.27
N LEU A 604 28.73 12.11 11.23
CA LEU A 604 28.16 12.69 10.01
C LEU A 604 29.04 13.84 9.54
N GLU A 605 29.50 13.77 8.30
CA GLU A 605 30.26 14.86 7.67
C GLU A 605 29.39 15.60 6.66
N VAL A 606 29.29 16.91 6.82
CA VAL A 606 28.44 17.77 5.99
C VAL A 606 29.32 18.80 5.29
N ARG A 607 29.30 18.80 3.95
CA ARG A 607 30.08 19.74 3.11
C ARG A 607 29.19 20.90 2.65
N GLY A 608 28.96 21.86 3.55
CA GLY A 608 28.19 23.08 3.29
C GLY A 608 26.78 23.09 3.90
N PRO A 609 26.03 24.21 3.79
CA PRO A 609 24.69 24.32 4.35
C PRO A 609 23.74 23.34 3.68
N THR A 610 23.27 22.32 4.41
CA THR A 610 22.30 21.35 3.90
C THR A 610 21.33 20.91 5.00
N VAL A 611 20.24 20.28 4.57
CA VAL A 611 19.26 19.65 5.46
C VAL A 611 19.56 18.17 5.52
N VAL A 612 19.70 17.64 6.74
CA VAL A 612 19.91 16.21 6.95
C VAL A 612 18.68 15.63 7.63
N TRP A 613 18.20 14.53 7.09
CA TRP A 613 17.14 13.75 7.70
C TRP A 613 17.72 12.52 8.38
N VAL A 614 17.45 12.36 9.68
CA VAL A 614 17.82 11.16 10.44
C VAL A 614 16.55 10.39 10.75
N LEU A 615 16.44 9.18 10.18
CA LEU A 615 15.36 8.24 10.38
C LEU A 615 15.86 7.10 11.28
N LEU A 616 15.30 7.00 12.47
CA LEU A 616 15.51 5.86 13.36
C LEU A 616 14.31 4.92 13.27
N SER A 617 14.59 3.65 13.06
CA SER A 617 13.57 2.59 13.01
C SER A 617 14.07 1.38 13.76
N ARG A 618 13.21 0.81 14.60
CA ARG A 618 13.47 -0.47 15.26
C ARG A 618 13.00 -1.61 14.36
N HIS A 619 13.77 -2.68 14.30
CA HIS A 619 13.32 -3.90 13.65
C HIS A 619 12.31 -4.59 14.55
N ILE A 620 11.13 -4.90 14.01
CA ILE A 620 10.05 -5.54 14.74
C ILE A 620 9.95 -6.98 14.27
N THR A 621 9.90 -7.90 15.22
CA THR A 621 9.81 -9.35 14.98
C THR A 621 8.52 -9.95 15.52
N GLU A 622 7.79 -9.24 16.38
CA GLU A 622 6.57 -9.74 17.02
C GLU A 622 5.45 -8.71 17.01
N ILE A 623 4.21 -9.16 16.84
CA ILE A 623 3.01 -8.31 16.87
C ILE A 623 2.81 -7.64 18.24
N GLU A 624 3.27 -8.27 19.32
CA GLU A 624 3.14 -7.70 20.67
C GLU A 624 3.87 -6.37 20.82
N ASP A 625 4.95 -6.17 20.07
CA ASP A 625 5.68 -4.89 20.04
C ASP A 625 4.83 -3.76 19.43
N PHE A 626 3.97 -4.06 18.47
CA PHE A 626 3.01 -3.08 17.94
C PHE A 626 1.90 -2.78 18.95
N ARG A 627 1.46 -3.80 19.71
CA ARG A 627 0.37 -3.67 20.70
C ARG A 627 0.78 -2.88 21.92
N ASN A 628 1.99 -3.14 22.44
CA ASN A 628 2.40 -2.73 23.78
C ASN A 628 3.69 -1.91 23.81
N ASN A 629 4.16 -1.40 22.67
CA ASN A 629 5.46 -0.73 22.45
C ASN A 629 6.18 -0.30 23.74
N LYS A 630 7.09 -1.15 24.22
CA LYS A 630 7.73 -1.00 25.55
C LYS A 630 9.05 -0.24 25.48
N GLU A 631 9.58 -0.01 24.28
CA GLU A 631 10.92 0.52 24.05
C GLU A 631 10.87 1.86 23.32
N TYR A 632 11.71 2.80 23.74
CA TYR A 632 11.81 4.13 23.13
C TYR A 632 13.21 4.33 22.55
N ILE A 633 13.28 4.77 21.30
CA ILE A 633 14.53 5.11 20.63
C ILE A 633 14.62 6.61 20.40
N THR A 634 15.83 7.17 20.51
CA THR A 634 16.08 8.59 20.28
C THR A 634 17.48 8.83 19.74
N VAL A 635 17.72 10.02 19.20
CA VAL A 635 19.03 10.46 18.72
C VAL A 635 19.36 11.81 19.34
N ALA A 636 20.62 11.96 19.76
CA ALA A 636 21.20 13.24 20.13
C ALA A 636 22.29 13.58 19.12
N VAL A 637 22.35 14.83 18.69
CA VAL A 637 23.35 15.30 17.72
C VAL A 637 24.23 16.34 18.37
N TYR A 638 25.53 16.10 18.29
CA TYR A 638 26.58 16.97 18.78
C TYR A 638 27.45 17.40 17.61
N ARG A 639 27.94 18.63 17.66
CA ARG A 639 29.03 19.09 16.80
C ARG A 639 30.33 18.47 17.31
N THR A 640 31.34 18.40 16.45
CA THR A 640 32.66 17.83 16.75
C THR A 640 33.40 18.50 17.91
N ASP A 641 33.05 19.75 18.24
CA ASP A 641 33.54 20.48 19.42
C ASP A 641 32.82 20.09 20.73
N GLY A 642 31.92 19.11 20.69
CA GLY A 642 31.09 18.67 21.81
C GLY A 642 29.86 19.53 22.07
N SER A 643 29.66 20.63 21.31
CA SER A 643 28.46 21.46 21.47
C SER A 643 27.22 20.73 20.96
N ARG A 644 26.13 20.83 21.72
CA ARG A 644 24.89 20.12 21.44
C ARG A 644 24.09 20.85 20.36
N VAL A 645 23.86 20.17 19.23
CA VAL A 645 23.11 20.71 18.08
C VAL A 645 21.63 20.35 18.18
N TYR A 646 21.35 19.09 18.51
CA TYR A 646 19.99 18.60 18.70
C TYR A 646 19.93 17.70 19.92
N TYR A 647 18.93 17.95 20.76
CA TYR A 647 18.61 17.10 21.89
C TYR A 647 17.11 17.11 22.11
N PRO A 648 16.46 15.95 22.23
CA PRO A 648 15.04 15.91 22.56
C PRO A 648 14.83 16.45 23.99
N SER A 649 14.29 17.65 24.17
CA SER A 649 13.88 18.16 25.49
C SER A 649 12.51 18.86 25.35
N LYS A 650 11.48 18.70 26.20
CA LYS A 650 11.38 18.33 27.64
C LYS A 650 10.33 17.22 27.93
N ARG A 651 10.64 16.39 28.93
CA ARG A 651 9.75 15.44 29.66
C ARG A 651 8.71 16.09 30.60
N GLY A 652 8.42 17.40 30.49
CA GLY A 652 7.66 18.17 31.51
C GLY A 652 6.47 19.01 31.03
N GLY A 653 6.27 19.12 29.72
CA GLY A 653 4.97 19.46 29.12
C GLY A 653 4.62 18.29 28.21
N ARG A 654 3.35 18.11 27.81
CA ARG A 654 2.94 17.07 26.86
C ARG A 654 3.53 17.34 25.45
N GLY A 655 4.86 17.34 25.30
CA GLY A 655 5.60 17.14 24.05
C GLY A 655 5.46 15.69 23.58
N PRO A 656 5.82 15.36 22.33
CA PRO A 656 5.19 14.28 21.58
C PRO A 656 5.38 12.97 22.32
N ARG A 657 4.31 12.52 23.00
CA ARG A 657 4.08 11.09 23.09
C ARG A 657 4.04 10.65 21.64
N ALA A 658 5.09 9.95 21.19
CA ALA A 658 4.84 8.83 20.31
C ALA A 658 3.63 8.14 20.94
N GLY A 659 2.50 8.10 20.22
CA GLY A 659 1.42 7.25 20.67
C GLY A 659 2.01 5.86 20.95
N PRO A 660 1.41 5.05 21.82
CA PRO A 660 1.94 3.74 22.24
C PRO A 660 2.17 2.71 21.11
N THR A 661 2.27 3.13 19.84
CA THR A 661 2.23 2.31 18.63
C THR A 661 3.31 2.62 17.58
N ALA A 662 4.29 3.52 17.81
CA ALA A 662 5.25 3.91 16.76
C ALA A 662 6.68 3.33 16.93
N PRO A 663 7.13 2.41 16.06
CA PRO A 663 8.50 1.88 15.99
C PRO A 663 9.46 2.76 15.15
N VAL A 664 8.97 3.89 14.65
CA VAL A 664 9.70 4.83 13.78
C VAL A 664 9.70 6.23 14.40
N SER A 665 10.89 6.84 14.47
CA SER A 665 11.10 8.20 14.96
C SER A 665 11.93 8.98 13.93
N THR A 666 11.52 10.20 13.61
CA THR A 666 12.21 11.06 12.65
C THR A 666 12.46 12.45 13.20
N THR A 667 13.59 13.05 12.81
CA THR A 667 13.84 14.46 13.09
C THR A 667 14.77 15.10 12.04
N PRO A 668 14.42 16.28 11.49
CA PRO A 668 15.35 17.06 10.68
C PRO A 668 16.40 17.77 11.55
N VAL A 669 17.66 17.74 11.13
CA VAL A 669 18.76 18.44 11.82
C VAL A 669 19.48 19.35 10.82
N ARG A 670 19.71 20.62 11.19
CA ARG A 670 20.44 21.61 10.38
C ARG A 670 21.89 21.74 10.85
N GLY A 671 22.82 21.79 9.90
CA GLY A 671 24.19 22.25 10.14
C GLY A 671 24.29 23.76 9.88
N GLU A 672 24.34 24.58 10.93
CA GLU A 672 24.57 26.03 10.76
C GLU A 672 26.06 26.34 10.75
N GLY A 673 26.53 26.88 9.62
CA GLY A 673 27.81 27.58 9.48
C GLY A 673 27.60 29.10 9.62
N GLY A 674 28.13 29.64 10.73
CA GLY A 674 28.29 31.04 11.16
C GLY A 674 27.65 32.21 10.39
N VAL A 675 26.75 32.95 11.07
CA VAL A 675 26.86 34.39 11.44
C VAL A 675 25.91 34.60 12.66
N PRO A 676 26.32 35.25 13.77
CA PRO A 676 25.43 35.47 14.91
C PRO A 676 24.51 36.67 14.65
N GLY A 677 23.20 36.42 14.62
CA GLY A 677 22.18 37.46 14.55
C GLY A 677 21.19 37.29 13.39
N LEU A 678 20.49 36.15 13.31
CA LEU A 678 19.23 36.08 12.57
C LEU A 678 18.24 35.16 13.32
N ASP A 679 17.00 35.61 13.32
CA ASP A 679 15.83 35.16 14.08
C ASP A 679 15.58 33.64 14.03
N ARG A 680 15.15 33.03 15.15
CA ARG A 680 14.76 31.60 15.28
C ARG A 680 13.41 31.31 14.59
N ARG A 681 13.31 31.61 13.31
CA ARG A 681 12.12 31.34 12.49
C ARG A 681 12.49 30.35 11.43
N LEU A 682 11.72 29.27 11.30
CA LEU A 682 11.67 28.44 10.09
C LEU A 682 11.38 29.35 8.87
N PRO A 683 12.30 29.49 7.90
CA PRO A 683 11.92 29.90 6.56
C PRO A 683 12.01 28.68 5.65
N CYS A 684 10.94 28.49 4.88
CA CYS A 684 10.89 27.66 3.69
C CYS A 684 12.21 27.67 2.93
N LEU A 685 12.76 26.52 2.55
CA LEU A 685 13.63 26.44 1.36
C LEU A 685 13.47 25.06 0.70
N LEU A 686 12.88 25.10 -0.49
CA LEU A 686 12.97 24.09 -1.55
C LEU A 686 14.46 23.95 -1.93
N PRO A 687 14.96 22.75 -2.26
CA PRO A 687 16.22 22.66 -2.99
C PRO A 687 16.01 23.27 -4.38
N GLN A 688 16.87 24.24 -4.75
CA GLN A 688 17.09 24.60 -6.14
C GLN A 688 17.81 23.47 -6.86
#